data_AF-A0A432RNT2-F1
#
_entry.id   AF-A0A432RNT2-F1
#
_cell.length_a   1.000
_cell.length_b   1.000
_cell.length_c   1.000
_cell.angle_alpha   90.00
_cell.angle_beta   90.00
_cell.angle_gamma   90.00
#
_symmetry.space_group_name_H-M   'P 1'
#
loop_
_entity.id
_entity.type
_entity.pdbx_description
1 polymer ?
#
loop_
_entity_poly.entity_id
_entity_poly.type
_entity_poly.pdbx_seq_one_letter_code
_entity_poly.pdbx_strand_id
1 'polypeptide(L)'
;MSEQLDDYEFKLTVLDSENLTKKGAYQNFDFFLLDPVSFLTLRSLGVVGGTLGTLSRGNGSLTTNLMGGVLLMQQGLPTIPLKDIYKYNVAVSSPHYLENYIAQVFELEALGYLKPTPEKVSVYESPEAVVESVVSGEQEIGFVRTGVIERLVKQNRLQAGDVKILNAQHLAGYPFRVSTRLYPEWVFVANAKISSEVTRSVASALLALKVDGESSYQYGVHGFAPPLSYMPVEEVLKALDIPPYDEAPLSWWRVFSQYIWYFGLVTAAVCALVYLSLNTYRKNRHLTVLVSQEKEAQALLSKSHQQLDELLGSSPAVIYSLDPEHYRPTFVSSNCFQLYHKSAEEVKNTPNWWKSSVHPEDLEETLKLFQQWQHSHYRDTLVLTYRLACGDHWVWVEDRLQAIRNEDDEVTLLVGAHSDITDRHLSEEQLELWASVFANAREGIAITNPHGSILDVNAAFSRITGYSRAEILGQNPRILNSGRQSKEFYQQMWEQILTAGFWEGEIWNRRKDGNIYAQNLTVVAVNDSEGEVSHYISLFSDITRQKRNEEQLEHIAYFDALTGLPNRTNLTNTLDIKIQNASVYGTHFALSFLDLDGFKEVNDTFGHETGDLLLVSVAQRMKATLSEDSVVARFGGDEFVLILPISGERIEVDSRLQALLVALAEPFKVSGVTLHISASIGVTYYPQKRVVEADQLIRQADQAMYQAKISGRNRLKAFDLSQEDILVEQHRFYDELQTAFDQDQFRLYYQPKVNMRTREVIGYEALIRWLHPDQGVLPP
;
A
#
# COMPACT_ATOMS: atom_id res chain seq x y z
N MET A 1 3.38 -7.48 20.28
CA MET A 1 2.38 -6.50 19.76
C MET A 1 1.37 -6.15 20.83
N SER A 2 0.58 -7.08 21.40
CA SER A 2 -0.33 -6.78 22.51
C SER A 2 0.37 -6.16 23.74
N GLU A 3 1.62 -6.55 24.01
CA GLU A 3 2.44 -5.95 25.10
C GLU A 3 2.98 -4.54 24.80
N GLN A 4 2.96 -4.13 23.53
CA GLN A 4 3.45 -2.81 23.09
C GLN A 4 2.31 -1.83 22.82
N LEU A 5 1.07 -2.32 22.79
CA LEU A 5 -0.13 -1.60 22.41
C LEU A 5 -1.21 -1.91 23.43
N ASP A 6 -1.17 -1.21 24.58
CA ASP A 6 -2.02 -1.48 25.74
C ASP A 6 -3.54 -1.37 25.46
N ASP A 7 -3.91 -0.64 24.41
CA ASP A 7 -5.30 -0.42 24.01
C ASP A 7 -5.87 -1.52 23.09
N TYR A 8 -5.06 -2.49 22.66
CA TYR A 8 -5.45 -3.47 21.63
C TYR A 8 -5.05 -4.92 21.96
N GLU A 9 -6.00 -5.85 21.79
CA GLU A 9 -5.77 -7.29 21.92
C GLU A 9 -5.62 -7.95 20.55
N PHE A 10 -4.48 -8.63 20.31
CA PHE A 10 -4.25 -9.38 19.07
C PHE A 10 -4.52 -10.88 19.26
N LYS A 11 -5.42 -11.43 18.45
CA LYS A 11 -5.72 -12.88 18.42
C LYS A 11 -5.23 -13.51 17.12
N LEU A 12 -4.28 -14.43 17.23
CA LEU A 12 -3.76 -15.17 16.08
C LEU A 12 -4.74 -16.26 15.64
N THR A 13 -5.02 -16.31 14.34
CA THR A 13 -5.76 -17.40 13.68
C THR A 13 -4.99 -17.84 12.45
N VAL A 14 -4.77 -19.14 12.29
CA VAL A 14 -4.08 -19.71 11.13
C VAL A 14 -5.13 -20.26 10.16
N LEU A 15 -5.05 -19.85 8.91
CA LEU A 15 -5.90 -20.31 7.82
C LEU A 15 -5.02 -20.76 6.65
N ASP A 16 -5.48 -21.76 5.90
CA ASP A 16 -4.90 -22.07 4.59
C ASP A 16 -5.35 -21.06 3.52
N SER A 17 -4.60 -20.97 2.43
CA SER A 17 -4.86 -20.02 1.34
C SER A 17 -6.23 -20.26 0.67
N GLU A 18 -6.68 -21.51 0.56
CA GLU A 18 -7.99 -21.85 -0.02
C GLU A 18 -9.16 -21.35 0.83
N ASN A 19 -9.07 -21.47 2.16
CA ASN A 19 -10.09 -20.99 3.08
C ASN A 19 -10.04 -19.47 3.24
N LEU A 20 -8.86 -18.86 3.11
CA LEU A 20 -8.73 -17.41 3.11
C LEU A 20 -9.41 -16.78 1.90
N THR A 21 -9.32 -17.41 0.72
CA THR A 21 -9.91 -16.91 -0.54
C THR A 21 -11.41 -17.21 -0.67
N LYS A 22 -11.99 -18.03 0.21
CA LYS A 22 -13.46 -18.22 0.28
C LYS A 22 -14.16 -16.90 0.62
N LYS A 23 -15.20 -16.60 -0.15
CA LYS A 23 -15.97 -15.34 -0.08
C LYS A 23 -16.44 -15.06 1.35
N GLY A 24 -16.00 -13.95 1.92
CA GLY A 24 -16.39 -13.48 3.25
C GLY A 24 -15.46 -13.87 4.41
N ALA A 25 -14.56 -14.85 4.26
CA ALA A 25 -13.66 -15.25 5.34
C ALA A 25 -12.67 -14.13 5.74
N TYR A 26 -12.11 -13.44 4.76
CA TYR A 26 -11.20 -12.31 4.95
C TYR A 26 -11.84 -11.06 5.60
N GLN A 27 -13.17 -10.92 5.59
CA GLN A 27 -13.81 -9.74 6.20
C GLN A 27 -13.72 -9.73 7.73
N ASN A 28 -13.51 -10.90 8.34
CA ASN A 28 -13.46 -11.09 9.79
C ASN A 28 -12.10 -10.77 10.42
N PHE A 29 -11.10 -10.41 9.62
CA PHE A 29 -9.74 -10.14 10.09
C PHE A 29 -9.33 -8.70 9.82
N ASP A 30 -8.62 -8.11 10.78
CA ASP A 30 -8.18 -6.72 10.73
C ASP A 30 -6.76 -6.57 10.19
N PHE A 31 -5.90 -7.55 10.46
CA PHE A 31 -4.53 -7.63 9.97
C PHE A 31 -4.25 -9.02 9.42
N PHE A 32 -3.35 -9.09 8.44
CA PHE A 32 -2.97 -10.33 7.80
C PHE A 32 -1.45 -10.43 7.68
N LEU A 33 -0.93 -11.64 7.88
CA LEU A 33 0.39 -12.04 7.40
C LEU A 33 0.16 -12.98 6.21
N LEU A 34 0.48 -12.51 5.01
CA LEU A 34 0.13 -13.17 3.76
C LEU A 34 1.37 -13.59 2.98
N ASP A 35 1.31 -14.75 2.33
CA ASP A 35 2.24 -15.04 1.25
C ASP A 35 2.02 -14.07 0.09
N PRO A 36 3.02 -13.85 -0.78
CA PRO A 36 2.93 -12.87 -1.84
C PRO A 36 1.78 -13.08 -2.84
N VAL A 37 1.39 -14.33 -3.12
CA VAL A 37 0.31 -14.63 -4.08
C VAL A 37 -1.05 -14.30 -3.46
N SER A 38 -1.28 -14.74 -2.22
CA SER A 38 -2.50 -14.40 -1.48
C SER A 38 -2.61 -12.88 -1.25
N PHE A 39 -1.49 -12.18 -1.02
CA PHE A 39 -1.47 -10.73 -0.91
C PHE A 39 -1.96 -10.05 -2.19
N LEU A 40 -1.40 -10.38 -3.35
CA LEU A 40 -1.79 -9.77 -4.62
C LEU A 40 -3.24 -10.09 -4.99
N THR A 41 -3.70 -11.30 -4.65
CA THR A 41 -5.10 -11.71 -4.82
C THR A 41 -6.05 -10.89 -3.94
N LEU A 42 -5.76 -10.71 -2.65
CA LEU A 42 -6.60 -9.89 -1.79
C LEU A 42 -6.51 -8.39 -2.12
N ARG A 43 -5.36 -7.93 -2.63
CA ARG A 43 -5.15 -6.55 -3.08
C ARG A 43 -5.99 -6.24 -4.32
N SER A 44 -6.07 -7.16 -5.30
CA SER A 44 -6.93 -6.97 -6.48
C SER A 44 -8.42 -6.94 -6.13
N LEU A 45 -8.82 -7.60 -5.04
CA LEU A 45 -10.19 -7.56 -4.51
C LEU A 45 -10.49 -6.32 -3.64
N GLY A 46 -9.50 -5.42 -3.43
CA GLY A 46 -9.67 -4.23 -2.58
C GLY A 46 -9.81 -4.52 -1.08
N VAL A 47 -9.44 -5.72 -0.63
CA VAL A 47 -9.60 -6.16 0.78
C VAL A 47 -8.49 -5.63 1.68
N VAL A 48 -7.27 -5.55 1.16
CA VAL A 48 -6.08 -5.13 1.92
C VAL A 48 -5.54 -3.80 1.40
N GLY A 49 -5.09 -2.95 2.32
CA GLY A 49 -4.55 -1.63 2.02
C GLY A 49 -3.01 -1.63 1.96
N GLY A 50 -2.41 -0.55 2.46
CA GLY A 50 -0.95 -0.36 2.49
C GLY A 50 -0.21 -1.45 3.27
N THR A 51 0.97 -1.82 2.78
CA THR A 51 1.87 -2.79 3.40
C THR A 51 2.52 -2.20 4.65
N LEU A 52 2.52 -2.95 5.76
CA LEU A 52 3.04 -2.48 7.05
C LEU A 52 4.47 -2.94 7.30
N GLY A 53 4.84 -4.09 6.77
CA GLY A 53 6.18 -4.64 6.86
C GLY A 53 6.33 -5.93 6.07
N THR A 54 7.56 -6.29 5.76
CA THR A 54 7.92 -7.57 5.15
C THR A 54 8.64 -8.42 6.19
N LEU A 55 8.29 -9.70 6.26
CA LEU A 55 8.89 -10.65 7.18
C LEU A 55 10.40 -10.77 6.92
N SER A 56 11.20 -10.64 7.98
CA SER A 56 12.64 -10.86 7.92
C SER A 56 12.99 -12.24 8.47
N ARG A 57 13.71 -13.01 7.68
CA ARG A 57 14.18 -14.36 8.02
C ARG A 57 15.70 -14.41 8.04
N GLY A 58 16.26 -15.36 8.76
CA GLY A 58 17.70 -15.44 8.89
C GLY A 58 18.24 -16.83 9.18
N ASN A 59 19.55 -16.94 9.01
CA ASN A 59 20.33 -18.12 9.35
C ASN A 59 21.58 -17.68 10.11
N GLY A 60 21.53 -17.73 11.44
CA GLY A 60 22.63 -17.21 12.27
C GLY A 60 22.60 -15.68 12.30
N SER A 61 23.72 -15.03 11.99
CA SER A 61 23.84 -13.55 11.99
C SER A 61 23.30 -12.87 10.74
N LEU A 62 23.08 -13.62 9.66
CA LEU A 62 22.62 -13.07 8.38
C LEU A 62 21.10 -13.12 8.28
N THR A 63 20.49 -11.98 7.98
CA THR A 63 19.04 -11.82 7.77
C THR A 63 18.73 -11.34 6.35
N THR A 64 17.57 -11.73 5.85
CA THR A 64 17.05 -11.38 4.53
C THR A 64 15.54 -11.16 4.61
N ASN A 65 15.05 -10.24 3.79
CA ASN A 65 13.62 -9.95 3.63
C ASN A 65 13.13 -10.47 2.27
N LEU A 66 13.97 -11.27 1.62
CA LEU A 66 13.77 -11.90 0.34
C LEU A 66 13.78 -13.42 0.51
N MET A 67 13.04 -14.10 -0.35
CA MET A 67 12.94 -15.55 -0.46
C MET A 67 13.15 -16.00 -1.90
N GLY A 68 13.46 -17.28 -2.08
CA GLY A 68 13.51 -17.90 -3.40
C GLY A 68 13.07 -19.36 -3.36
N GLY A 69 13.01 -19.96 -4.53
CA GLY A 69 12.79 -21.38 -4.72
C GLY A 69 14.09 -22.16 -4.80
N VAL A 70 14.05 -23.41 -4.34
CA VAL A 70 15.13 -24.38 -4.43
C VAL A 70 14.63 -25.58 -5.23
N LEU A 71 15.39 -25.96 -6.24
CA LEU A 71 15.23 -27.20 -6.98
C LEU A 71 16.26 -28.20 -6.44
N LEU A 72 15.82 -29.29 -5.83
CA LEU A 72 16.70 -30.29 -5.24
C LEU A 72 16.52 -31.67 -5.86
N MET A 73 17.59 -32.46 -5.86
CA MET A 73 17.62 -33.87 -6.24
C MET A 73 18.50 -34.64 -5.25
N GLN A 74 18.39 -35.96 -5.19
CA GLN A 74 19.23 -36.78 -4.33
C GLN A 74 20.71 -36.67 -4.74
N GLN A 75 21.61 -36.56 -3.75
CA GLN A 75 23.05 -36.59 -4.02
C GLN A 75 23.49 -38.00 -4.48
N GLY A 76 24.34 -38.07 -5.50
CA GLY A 76 24.89 -39.33 -6.02
C GLY A 76 24.22 -39.84 -7.29
N LEU A 77 23.05 -39.30 -7.66
CA LEU A 77 22.42 -39.56 -8.96
C LEU A 77 23.03 -38.66 -10.07
N PRO A 78 22.99 -39.09 -11.35
CA PRO A 78 23.39 -38.26 -12.48
C PRO A 78 22.56 -36.97 -12.51
N THR A 79 23.25 -35.82 -12.62
CA THR A 79 22.58 -34.50 -12.62
C THR A 79 21.56 -34.41 -13.74
N ILE A 80 20.30 -34.14 -13.39
CA ILE A 80 19.25 -33.92 -14.37
C ILE A 80 19.42 -32.50 -14.96
N PRO A 81 19.55 -32.35 -16.29
CA PRO A 81 19.56 -31.04 -16.92
C PRO A 81 18.23 -30.31 -16.70
N LEU A 82 18.26 -28.99 -16.47
CA LEU A 82 17.05 -28.19 -16.23
C LEU A 82 15.99 -28.34 -17.34
N LYS A 83 16.44 -28.42 -18.60
CA LYS A 83 15.58 -28.64 -19.77
C LYS A 83 14.81 -29.96 -19.76
N ASP A 84 15.25 -30.94 -18.97
CA ASP A 84 14.68 -32.30 -18.93
C ASP A 84 13.78 -32.50 -17.69
N ILE A 85 13.64 -31.49 -16.82
CA ILE A 85 12.84 -31.58 -15.58
C ILE A 85 11.39 -32.01 -15.85
N TYR A 86 10.77 -31.54 -16.94
CA TYR A 86 9.40 -31.93 -17.33
C TYR A 86 9.21 -33.45 -17.57
N LYS A 87 10.31 -34.22 -17.69
CA LYS A 87 10.26 -35.68 -17.85
C LYS A 87 10.10 -36.42 -16.52
N TYR A 88 10.43 -35.81 -15.40
CA TYR A 88 10.47 -36.44 -14.08
C TYR A 88 9.29 -36.03 -13.21
N ASN A 89 9.03 -36.78 -12.14
CA ASN A 89 8.06 -36.39 -11.13
C ASN A 89 8.68 -35.33 -10.22
N VAL A 90 7.88 -34.32 -9.89
CA VAL A 90 8.30 -33.19 -9.06
C VAL A 90 7.46 -33.18 -7.80
N ALA A 91 8.12 -33.37 -6.67
CA ALA A 91 7.52 -33.25 -5.35
C ALA A 91 7.42 -31.77 -4.93
N VAL A 92 6.24 -31.36 -4.48
CA VAL A 92 5.96 -29.98 -4.04
C VAL A 92 5.09 -30.03 -2.78
N SER A 93 5.15 -29.02 -1.93
CA SER A 93 4.22 -28.93 -0.79
C SER A 93 2.88 -28.28 -1.16
N SER A 94 2.90 -27.37 -2.13
CA SER A 94 1.70 -26.76 -2.69
C SER A 94 2.03 -26.12 -4.04
N PRO A 95 1.19 -26.31 -5.07
CA PRO A 95 1.35 -25.65 -6.36
C PRO A 95 0.92 -24.17 -6.33
N HIS A 96 0.26 -23.71 -5.26
CA HIS A 96 -0.30 -22.35 -5.17
C HIS A 96 0.62 -21.33 -4.52
N TYR A 97 1.67 -21.76 -3.80
CA TYR A 97 2.61 -20.86 -3.15
C TYR A 97 3.76 -20.48 -4.08
N LEU A 98 4.16 -19.19 -4.03
CA LEU A 98 5.24 -18.66 -4.85
C LEU A 98 6.52 -19.46 -4.65
N GLU A 99 6.89 -19.64 -3.38
CA GLU A 99 8.17 -20.18 -2.94
C GLU A 99 8.32 -21.70 -3.10
N ASN A 100 7.20 -22.42 -3.25
CA ASN A 100 7.20 -23.88 -3.30
C ASN A 100 7.06 -24.45 -4.72
N TYR A 101 6.53 -23.66 -5.67
CA TYR A 101 6.32 -24.13 -7.04
C TYR A 101 6.43 -23.05 -8.10
N ILE A 102 5.69 -21.94 -7.94
CA ILE A 102 5.50 -20.95 -9.01
C ILE A 102 6.84 -20.29 -9.39
N ALA A 103 7.69 -19.94 -8.42
CA ALA A 103 9.00 -19.35 -8.66
C ALA A 103 9.91 -20.29 -9.48
N GLN A 104 9.89 -21.58 -9.18
CA GLN A 104 10.66 -22.61 -9.87
C GLN A 104 10.15 -22.80 -11.29
N VAL A 105 8.83 -22.84 -11.49
CA VAL A 105 8.21 -22.93 -12.82
C VAL A 105 8.54 -21.71 -13.67
N PHE A 106 8.45 -20.52 -13.11
CA PHE A 106 8.82 -19.28 -13.80
C PHE A 106 10.29 -19.29 -14.23
N GLU A 107 11.20 -19.75 -13.36
CA GLU A 107 12.62 -19.85 -13.69
C GLU A 107 12.86 -20.80 -14.88
N LEU A 108 12.12 -21.92 -14.96
CA LEU A 108 12.20 -22.85 -16.09
C LEU A 108 11.66 -22.22 -17.39
N GLU A 109 10.50 -21.54 -17.34
CA GLU A 109 9.93 -20.88 -18.51
C GLU A 109 10.79 -19.71 -19.01
N ALA A 110 11.37 -18.93 -18.09
CA ALA A 110 12.28 -17.83 -18.41
C ALA A 110 13.57 -18.30 -19.11
N LEU A 111 14.00 -19.54 -18.85
CA LEU A 111 15.11 -20.20 -19.55
C LEU A 111 14.68 -20.89 -20.87
N GLY A 112 13.40 -20.81 -21.24
CA GLY A 112 12.84 -21.43 -22.44
C GLY A 112 12.61 -22.95 -22.31
N TYR A 113 12.50 -23.47 -21.08
CA TYR A 113 12.28 -24.88 -20.82
C TYR A 113 10.80 -25.19 -20.55
N LEU A 114 10.40 -26.44 -20.81
CA LEU A 114 9.05 -26.91 -20.56
C LEU A 114 8.82 -27.07 -19.04
N LYS A 115 7.65 -26.61 -18.56
CA LYS A 115 7.22 -26.81 -17.18
C LYS A 115 6.71 -28.24 -16.92
N PRO A 116 6.79 -28.76 -15.69
CA PRO A 116 6.17 -30.03 -15.32
C PRO A 116 4.66 -30.00 -15.58
N THR A 117 4.12 -31.06 -16.18
CA THR A 117 2.66 -31.20 -16.35
C THR A 117 2.01 -31.48 -14.99
N PRO A 118 0.73 -31.08 -14.77
CA PRO A 118 0.04 -31.32 -13.50
C PRO A 118 0.05 -32.78 -13.03
N GLU A 119 0.01 -33.72 -13.98
CA GLU A 119 0.07 -35.17 -13.71
C GLU A 119 1.39 -35.66 -13.10
N LYS A 120 2.46 -34.87 -13.25
CA LYS A 120 3.81 -35.17 -12.72
C LYS A 120 4.14 -34.39 -11.45
N VAL A 121 3.18 -33.63 -10.92
CA VAL A 121 3.37 -32.88 -9.68
C VAL A 121 2.73 -33.65 -8.53
N SER A 122 3.56 -34.12 -7.61
CA SER A 122 3.14 -34.84 -6.42
C SER A 122 3.11 -33.88 -5.23
N VAL A 123 1.94 -33.75 -4.59
CA VAL A 123 1.75 -32.82 -3.46
C VAL A 123 1.98 -33.53 -2.13
N TYR A 124 2.84 -32.97 -1.28
CA TYR A 124 3.18 -33.45 0.06
C TYR A 124 2.69 -32.48 1.14
N GLU A 125 2.50 -32.96 2.37
CA GLU A 125 1.91 -32.17 3.47
C GLU A 125 2.78 -30.98 3.93
N SER A 126 4.09 -31.05 3.72
CA SER A 126 5.03 -30.00 4.13
C SER A 126 6.27 -29.92 3.23
N PRO A 127 6.96 -28.77 3.17
CA PRO A 127 8.25 -28.66 2.49
C PRO A 127 9.30 -29.64 3.03
N GLU A 128 9.24 -29.97 4.33
CA GLU A 128 10.13 -30.97 4.94
C GLU A 128 9.88 -32.37 4.37
N ALA A 129 8.62 -32.77 4.19
CA ALA A 129 8.26 -34.05 3.59
C ALA A 129 8.72 -34.15 2.12
N VAL A 130 8.72 -33.04 1.37
CA VAL A 130 9.28 -32.98 0.01
C VAL A 130 10.78 -33.28 0.01
N VAL A 131 11.54 -32.73 0.96
CA VAL A 131 12.97 -33.03 1.06
C VAL A 131 13.19 -34.50 1.42
N GLU A 132 12.42 -35.02 2.37
CA GLU A 132 12.52 -36.43 2.80
C GLU A 132 12.18 -37.41 1.67
N SER A 133 11.16 -37.12 0.84
CA SER A 133 10.80 -37.95 -0.31
C SER A 133 11.90 -37.99 -1.38
N VAL A 134 12.66 -36.91 -1.53
CA VAL A 134 13.80 -36.87 -2.47
C VAL A 134 15.02 -37.58 -1.90
N VAL A 135 15.27 -37.45 -0.60
CA VAL A 135 16.39 -38.12 0.08
C VAL A 135 16.18 -39.63 0.14
N SER A 136 14.93 -40.08 0.35
CA SER A 136 14.56 -41.50 0.34
C SER A 136 14.57 -42.14 -1.05
N GLY A 137 14.63 -41.33 -2.11
CA GLY A 137 14.57 -41.77 -3.51
C GLY A 137 13.16 -42.10 -4.00
N GLU A 138 12.11 -41.71 -3.27
CA GLU A 138 10.71 -41.83 -3.69
C GLU A 138 10.39 -40.88 -4.85
N GLN A 139 11.01 -39.70 -4.86
CA GLN A 139 10.85 -38.67 -5.88
C GLN A 139 12.22 -38.22 -6.39
N GLU A 140 12.36 -38.01 -7.71
CA GLU A 140 13.66 -37.63 -8.28
C GLU A 140 13.99 -36.16 -8.06
N ILE A 141 12.96 -35.30 -8.03
CA ILE A 141 13.08 -33.84 -7.93
C ILE A 141 12.11 -33.31 -6.89
N GLY A 142 12.57 -32.38 -6.07
CA GLY A 142 11.73 -31.64 -5.12
C GLY A 142 11.87 -30.14 -5.29
N PHE A 143 10.75 -29.43 -5.25
CA PHE A 143 10.72 -27.97 -5.17
C PHE A 143 10.32 -27.55 -3.77
N VAL A 144 11.17 -26.74 -3.14
CA VAL A 144 10.94 -26.21 -1.80
C VAL A 144 11.38 -24.76 -1.72
N ARG A 145 10.88 -24.04 -0.72
CA ARG A 145 11.38 -22.71 -0.39
C ARG A 145 12.79 -22.72 0.20
N THR A 146 13.50 -21.61 0.03
CA THR A 146 14.76 -21.34 0.72
C THR A 146 14.61 -21.42 2.25
N GLY A 147 15.63 -21.97 2.93
CA GLY A 147 15.67 -22.11 4.38
C GLY A 147 15.19 -23.45 4.93
N VAL A 148 14.51 -24.29 4.13
CA VAL A 148 14.04 -25.62 4.56
C VAL A 148 15.22 -26.58 4.74
N ILE A 149 16.15 -26.60 3.78
CA ILE A 149 17.33 -27.46 3.81
C ILE A 149 18.21 -27.10 5.02
N GLU A 150 18.51 -25.82 5.20
CA GLU A 150 19.34 -25.33 6.31
C GLU A 150 18.71 -25.65 7.66
N ARG A 151 17.38 -25.56 7.76
CA ARG A 151 16.64 -25.93 8.97
C ARG A 151 16.74 -27.43 9.26
N LEU A 152 16.52 -28.29 8.27
CA LEU A 152 16.63 -29.74 8.44
C LEU A 152 18.06 -30.15 8.84
N VAL A 153 19.08 -29.49 8.28
CA VAL A 153 20.47 -29.70 8.67
C VAL A 153 20.71 -29.26 10.12
N LYS A 154 20.22 -28.09 10.54
CA LYS A 154 20.30 -27.65 11.94
C LYS A 154 19.60 -28.59 12.91
N GLN A 155 18.50 -29.21 12.49
CA GLN A 155 17.73 -30.16 13.30
C GLN A 155 18.32 -31.58 13.28
N ASN A 156 19.47 -31.81 12.63
CA ASN A 156 20.06 -33.13 12.42
C ASN A 156 19.12 -34.14 11.72
N ARG A 157 18.15 -33.64 10.94
CA ARG A 157 17.23 -34.46 10.13
C ARG A 157 17.75 -34.69 8.70
N LEU A 158 18.77 -33.94 8.29
CA LEU A 158 19.40 -34.01 6.98
C LEU A 158 20.91 -33.77 7.12
N GLN A 159 21.75 -34.52 6.42
CA GLN A 159 23.17 -34.19 6.32
C GLN A 159 23.41 -33.23 5.15
N ALA A 160 24.38 -32.32 5.28
CA ALA A 160 24.63 -31.25 4.30
C ALA A 160 24.99 -31.74 2.88
N GLY A 161 25.24 -33.05 2.71
CA GLY A 161 25.54 -33.72 1.45
C GLY A 161 24.45 -34.67 0.94
N ASP A 162 23.28 -34.78 1.58
CA ASP A 162 22.23 -35.74 1.15
C ASP A 162 21.49 -35.28 -0.11
N VAL A 163 21.47 -33.97 -0.35
CA VAL A 163 20.76 -33.33 -1.47
C VAL A 163 21.69 -32.48 -2.31
N LYS A 164 21.48 -32.55 -3.62
CA LYS A 164 22.10 -31.70 -4.63
C LYS A 164 21.12 -30.63 -5.08
N ILE A 165 21.58 -29.40 -5.21
CA ILE A 165 20.76 -28.29 -5.70
C ILE A 165 21.00 -28.09 -7.19
N LEU A 166 19.91 -28.09 -7.95
CA LEU A 166 19.89 -27.76 -9.37
C LEU A 166 19.84 -26.24 -9.55
N ASN A 167 20.54 -25.71 -10.57
CA ASN A 167 20.64 -24.28 -10.83
C ASN A 167 21.12 -23.43 -9.63
N ALA A 168 22.02 -23.95 -8.80
CA ALA A 168 22.43 -23.26 -7.57
C ALA A 168 23.01 -21.86 -7.88
N GLN A 169 22.34 -20.81 -7.36
CA GLN A 169 22.79 -19.43 -7.47
C GLN A 169 23.59 -19.04 -6.22
N HIS A 170 24.68 -18.30 -6.42
CA HIS A 170 25.52 -17.79 -5.33
C HIS A 170 25.30 -16.29 -5.23
N LEU A 171 24.37 -15.90 -4.36
CA LEU A 171 24.00 -14.49 -4.15
C LEU A 171 24.72 -13.96 -2.91
N ALA A 172 25.49 -12.89 -3.08
CA ALA A 172 26.24 -12.27 -1.99
C ALA A 172 25.29 -11.75 -0.90
N GLY A 173 25.57 -12.07 0.36
CA GLY A 173 24.76 -11.64 1.50
C GLY A 173 23.44 -12.40 1.70
N TYR A 174 23.13 -13.38 0.84
CA TYR A 174 21.91 -14.19 0.99
C TYR A 174 22.19 -15.46 1.85
N PRO A 175 21.46 -15.67 2.96
CA PRO A 175 21.81 -16.70 3.97
C PRO A 175 21.43 -18.14 3.60
N PHE A 176 20.74 -18.36 2.49
CA PHE A 176 20.18 -19.67 2.11
C PHE A 176 20.64 -20.10 0.73
N ARG A 177 20.66 -21.41 0.47
CA ARG A 177 20.86 -21.94 -0.87
C ARG A 177 19.61 -21.70 -1.71
N VAL A 178 19.78 -21.31 -2.97
CA VAL A 178 18.69 -20.91 -3.87
C VAL A 178 18.94 -21.33 -5.32
N SER A 179 17.86 -21.59 -6.06
CA SER A 179 17.89 -21.97 -7.47
C SER A 179 17.21 -20.97 -8.40
N THR A 180 16.35 -20.10 -7.85
CA THR A 180 15.59 -19.09 -8.60
C THR A 180 16.08 -17.69 -8.28
N ARG A 181 15.54 -16.70 -9.00
CA ARG A 181 15.55 -15.30 -8.55
C ARG A 181 14.93 -15.13 -7.17
N LEU A 182 15.23 -14.00 -6.54
CA LEU A 182 14.70 -13.63 -5.23
C LEU A 182 13.43 -12.79 -5.36
N TYR A 183 12.49 -13.02 -4.45
CA TYR A 183 11.20 -12.36 -4.32
C TYR A 183 11.04 -11.84 -2.89
N PRO A 184 10.25 -10.79 -2.65
CA PRO A 184 9.90 -10.38 -1.30
C PRO A 184 9.32 -11.53 -0.46
N GLU A 185 9.70 -11.60 0.81
CA GLU A 185 9.11 -12.50 1.80
C GLU A 185 7.64 -12.15 2.09
N TRP A 186 7.01 -12.92 2.97
CA TRP A 186 5.61 -12.72 3.36
C TRP A 186 5.37 -11.31 3.91
N VAL A 187 4.19 -10.78 3.62
CA VAL A 187 3.83 -9.38 3.92
C VAL A 187 2.87 -9.30 5.09
N PHE A 188 3.11 -8.33 5.98
CA PHE A 188 2.15 -7.95 7.00
C PHE A 188 1.34 -6.74 6.51
N VAL A 189 0.02 -6.88 6.42
CA VAL A 189 -0.89 -5.89 5.83
C VAL A 189 -2.11 -5.63 6.71
N ALA A 190 -2.62 -4.41 6.64
CA ALA A 190 -3.91 -4.06 7.23
C ALA A 190 -5.05 -4.35 6.25
N ASN A 191 -6.20 -4.74 6.78
CA ASN A 191 -7.46 -4.69 6.05
C ASN A 191 -7.79 -3.23 5.69
N ALA A 192 -8.29 -2.98 4.49
CA ALA A 192 -8.59 -1.63 4.00
C ALA A 192 -9.62 -0.88 4.86
N LYS A 193 -10.43 -1.59 5.66
CA LYS A 193 -11.40 -1.01 6.60
C LYS A 193 -10.77 -0.38 7.86
N ILE A 194 -9.50 -0.65 8.15
CA ILE A 194 -8.83 -0.18 9.37
C ILE A 194 -8.34 1.26 9.19
N SER A 195 -8.52 2.08 10.22
CA SER A 195 -8.12 3.48 10.19
C SER A 195 -6.60 3.66 10.08
N SER A 196 -6.16 4.74 9.46
CA SER A 196 -4.73 5.06 9.28
C SER A 196 -3.99 5.23 10.61
N GLU A 197 -4.67 5.66 11.68
CA GLU A 197 -4.09 5.85 13.01
C GLU A 197 -3.71 4.53 13.69
N VAL A 198 -4.64 3.56 13.68
CA VAL A 198 -4.39 2.20 14.18
C VAL A 198 -3.30 1.55 13.34
N THR A 199 -3.39 1.68 12.01
CA THR A 199 -2.42 1.13 11.06
C THR A 199 -0.99 1.62 11.34
N ARG A 200 -0.82 2.92 11.64
CA ARG A 200 0.48 3.52 11.97
C ARG A 200 1.04 3.01 13.28
N SER A 201 0.20 2.89 14.31
CA SER A 201 0.60 2.39 15.64
C SER A 201 1.05 0.93 15.54
N VAL A 202 0.29 0.12 14.80
CA VAL A 202 0.62 -1.29 14.53
C VAL A 202 1.90 -1.42 13.71
N ALA A 203 2.10 -0.61 12.66
CA ALA A 203 3.35 -0.63 11.88
C ALA A 203 4.57 -0.27 12.74
N SER A 204 4.45 0.74 13.60
CA SER A 204 5.54 1.13 14.52
C SER A 204 5.88 0.01 15.50
N ALA A 205 4.88 -0.62 16.10
CA ALA A 205 5.07 -1.76 17.00
C ALA A 205 5.67 -2.97 16.26
N LEU A 206 5.22 -3.23 15.03
CA LEU A 206 5.71 -4.33 14.20
C LEU A 206 7.20 -4.18 13.86
N LEU A 207 7.64 -2.99 13.46
CA LEU A 207 9.05 -2.72 13.11
C LEU A 207 9.96 -2.64 14.35
N ALA A 208 9.40 -2.28 15.51
CA ALA A 208 10.12 -2.30 16.78
C ALA A 208 10.16 -3.69 17.44
N LEU A 209 9.50 -4.69 16.86
CA LEU A 209 9.39 -6.03 17.43
C LEU A 209 10.74 -6.74 17.39
N LYS A 210 11.40 -6.82 18.55
CA LYS A 210 12.57 -7.69 18.75
C LYS A 210 12.09 -9.11 18.98
N VAL A 211 12.47 -10.00 18.08
CA VAL A 211 12.12 -11.42 18.18
C VAL A 211 13.13 -12.10 19.12
N ASP A 212 12.91 -11.96 20.43
CA ASP A 212 13.76 -12.56 21.46
C ASP A 212 13.11 -13.85 21.97
N GLY A 213 13.47 -14.99 21.37
CA GLY A 213 13.00 -16.31 21.82
C GLY A 213 13.64 -17.48 21.06
N GLU A 214 14.07 -18.52 21.80
CA GLU A 214 14.71 -19.73 21.21
C GLU A 214 13.84 -20.37 20.11
N SER A 215 12.51 -20.35 20.28
CA SER A 215 11.57 -20.91 19.31
C SER A 215 11.53 -20.13 17.99
N SER A 216 11.51 -18.80 18.01
CA SER A 216 11.45 -18.00 16.79
C SER A 216 12.74 -18.09 15.95
N TYR A 217 13.90 -18.15 16.62
CA TYR A 217 15.18 -18.41 15.95
C TYR A 217 15.27 -19.82 15.37
N GLN A 218 14.63 -20.83 16.00
CA GLN A 218 14.55 -22.19 15.44
C GLN A 218 13.77 -22.24 14.11
N TYR A 219 12.75 -21.40 13.94
CA TYR A 219 11.99 -21.29 12.69
C TYR A 219 12.54 -20.24 11.72
N GLY A 220 13.67 -19.61 12.05
CA GLY A 220 14.39 -18.66 11.21
C GLY A 220 13.66 -17.34 11.00
N VAL A 221 12.80 -16.92 11.94
CA VAL A 221 12.10 -15.63 11.91
C VAL A 221 12.87 -14.64 12.78
N HIS A 222 13.33 -13.55 12.20
CA HIS A 222 14.19 -12.55 12.87
C HIS A 222 13.49 -11.21 13.11
N GLY A 223 12.29 -11.01 12.57
CA GLY A 223 11.47 -9.81 12.79
C GLY A 223 10.77 -9.36 11.52
N PHE A 224 10.53 -8.06 11.44
CA PHE A 224 9.94 -7.40 10.28
C PHE A 224 10.82 -6.24 9.85
N ALA A 225 10.89 -6.03 8.54
CA ALA A 225 11.58 -4.93 7.92
C ALA A 225 10.58 -4.01 7.20
N PRO A 226 10.99 -2.79 6.80
CA PRO A 226 10.17 -1.94 5.96
C PRO A 226 9.65 -2.70 4.73
N PRO A 227 8.39 -2.46 4.33
CA PRO A 227 7.76 -3.24 3.28
C PRO A 227 8.49 -3.09 1.95
N LEU A 228 8.71 -4.22 1.27
CA LEU A 228 9.30 -4.26 -0.06
C LEU A 228 8.24 -4.08 -1.17
N SER A 229 8.72 -3.82 -2.40
CA SER A 229 7.87 -3.83 -3.59
C SER A 229 7.57 -5.27 -4.03
N TYR A 230 6.28 -5.61 -4.13
CA TYR A 230 5.80 -6.91 -4.62
C TYR A 230 5.61 -6.95 -6.14
N MET A 231 6.05 -5.91 -6.86
CA MET A 231 6.03 -5.86 -8.33
C MET A 231 6.71 -7.06 -9.01
N PRO A 232 7.86 -7.58 -8.53
CA PRO A 232 8.47 -8.77 -9.13
C PRO A 232 7.59 -10.02 -9.06
N VAL A 233 6.74 -10.13 -8.03
CA VAL A 233 5.79 -11.24 -7.90
C VAL A 233 4.63 -11.05 -8.87
N GLU A 234 4.13 -9.82 -8.99
CA GLU A 234 3.09 -9.47 -9.94
C GLU A 234 3.50 -9.76 -11.40
N GLU A 235 4.74 -9.47 -11.77
CA GLU A 235 5.30 -9.83 -13.08
C GLU A 235 5.30 -11.34 -13.33
N VAL A 236 5.65 -12.15 -12.31
CA VAL A 236 5.62 -13.61 -12.40
C VAL A 236 4.19 -14.13 -12.60
N LEU A 237 3.24 -13.63 -11.83
CA LEU A 237 1.84 -14.07 -11.93
C LEU A 237 1.24 -13.71 -13.30
N LYS A 238 1.51 -12.50 -13.81
CA LYS A 238 1.10 -12.08 -15.16
C LYS A 238 1.73 -12.94 -16.25
N ALA A 239 3.03 -13.22 -16.15
CA ALA A 239 3.74 -14.02 -17.14
C ALA A 239 3.23 -15.47 -17.21
N LEU A 240 2.81 -16.02 -16.07
CA LEU A 240 2.31 -17.39 -15.95
C LEU A 240 0.78 -17.52 -16.10
N ASP A 241 0.06 -16.43 -16.33
CA ASP A 241 -1.41 -16.38 -16.41
C ASP A 241 -2.08 -16.96 -15.15
N ILE A 242 -1.55 -16.59 -13.97
CA ILE A 242 -2.03 -17.04 -12.66
C ILE A 242 -2.95 -15.97 -12.05
N PRO A 243 -4.07 -16.36 -11.40
CA PRO A 243 -4.94 -15.43 -10.69
C PRO A 243 -4.16 -14.47 -9.76
N PRO A 244 -4.53 -13.18 -9.68
CA PRO A 244 -5.73 -12.55 -10.26
C PRO A 244 -5.57 -12.03 -11.71
N TYR A 245 -4.47 -12.39 -12.39
CA TYR A 245 -4.15 -11.89 -13.73
C TYR A 245 -4.48 -12.91 -14.82
N ASP A 246 -5.29 -13.92 -14.51
CA ASP A 246 -5.83 -14.90 -15.45
C ASP A 246 -6.91 -14.25 -16.33
N GLU A 247 -6.50 -13.39 -17.26
CA GLU A 247 -7.40 -12.88 -18.28
C GLU A 247 -7.67 -13.96 -19.31
N ALA A 248 -8.60 -14.87 -19.03
CA ALA A 248 -9.13 -15.74 -20.06
C ALA A 248 -9.84 -14.88 -21.12
N PRO A 249 -9.39 -14.81 -22.38
CA PRO A 249 -10.16 -14.15 -23.40
C PRO A 249 -11.50 -14.88 -23.57
N LEU A 250 -12.59 -14.13 -23.57
CA LEU A 250 -13.93 -14.61 -23.95
C LEU A 250 -13.89 -15.20 -25.37
N SER A 251 -13.54 -16.48 -25.48
CA SER A 251 -13.63 -17.20 -26.75
C SER A 251 -15.09 -17.53 -27.02
N TRP A 252 -15.63 -17.04 -28.14
CA TRP A 252 -16.98 -17.34 -28.65
C TRP A 252 -17.33 -18.83 -28.63
N TRP A 253 -16.32 -19.69 -28.73
CA TRP A 253 -16.47 -21.15 -28.68
C TRP A 253 -16.96 -21.67 -27.31
N ARG A 254 -16.59 -21.00 -26.21
CA ARG A 254 -16.98 -21.37 -24.85
C ARG A 254 -18.43 -20.94 -24.55
N VAL A 255 -18.85 -19.77 -25.05
CA VAL A 255 -20.25 -19.30 -24.97
C VAL A 255 -21.16 -20.20 -25.80
N PHE A 256 -20.75 -20.55 -27.03
CA PHE A 256 -21.56 -21.37 -27.92
C PHE A 256 -21.77 -22.80 -27.39
N SER A 257 -20.72 -23.41 -26.80
CA SER A 257 -20.83 -24.76 -26.23
C SER A 257 -21.65 -24.82 -24.94
N GLN A 258 -21.69 -23.74 -24.15
CA GLN A 258 -22.45 -23.68 -22.90
C GLN A 258 -23.95 -23.43 -23.09
N TYR A 259 -24.37 -22.75 -24.18
CA TYR A 259 -25.76 -22.28 -24.35
C TYR A 259 -26.52 -22.88 -25.56
N ILE A 260 -25.94 -23.87 -26.27
CA ILE A 260 -26.53 -24.48 -27.48
C ILE A 260 -27.99 -24.96 -27.30
N TRP A 261 -28.34 -25.48 -26.12
CA TRP A 261 -29.68 -25.99 -25.83
C TRP A 261 -30.74 -24.89 -25.67
N TYR A 262 -30.34 -23.69 -25.21
CA TYR A 262 -31.26 -22.56 -25.04
C TYR A 262 -31.67 -21.95 -26.39
N PHE A 263 -30.74 -21.89 -27.35
CA PHE A 263 -31.06 -21.47 -28.73
C PHE A 263 -32.07 -22.40 -29.40
N GLY A 264 -31.98 -23.71 -29.14
CA GLY A 264 -32.96 -24.69 -29.63
C GLY A 264 -34.38 -24.44 -29.10
N LEU A 265 -34.51 -24.11 -27.82
CA LEU A 265 -35.80 -23.85 -27.16
C LEU A 265 -36.48 -22.57 -27.68
N VAL A 266 -35.72 -21.49 -27.87
CA VAL A 266 -36.25 -20.21 -28.37
C VAL A 266 -36.80 -20.37 -29.79
N THR A 267 -36.11 -21.11 -30.65
CA THR A 267 -36.52 -21.34 -32.03
C THR A 267 -37.83 -22.14 -32.11
N ALA A 268 -38.02 -23.12 -31.23
CA ALA A 268 -39.27 -23.90 -31.16
C ALA A 268 -40.46 -23.03 -30.69
N ALA A 269 -40.24 -22.12 -29.75
CA ALA A 269 -41.29 -21.22 -29.24
C ALA A 269 -41.80 -20.24 -30.31
N VAL A 270 -40.90 -19.69 -31.14
CA VAL A 270 -41.26 -18.77 -32.23
C VAL A 270 -42.10 -19.48 -33.30
N CYS A 271 -41.73 -20.70 -33.67
CA CYS A 271 -42.50 -21.50 -34.64
C CYS A 271 -43.93 -21.82 -34.13
N ALA A 272 -44.10 -22.07 -32.83
CA ALA A 272 -45.42 -22.32 -32.23
C ALA A 272 -46.32 -21.07 -32.24
N LEU A 273 -45.75 -19.89 -31.99
CA LEU A 273 -46.48 -18.61 -32.02
C LEU A 273 -46.97 -18.25 -33.43
N VAL A 274 -46.13 -18.47 -34.45
CA VAL A 274 -46.51 -18.23 -35.86
C VAL A 274 -47.66 -19.16 -36.28
N TYR A 275 -47.63 -20.43 -35.88
CA TYR A 275 -48.70 -21.39 -36.16
C TYR A 275 -50.04 -21.00 -35.50
N LEU A 276 -50.00 -20.56 -34.24
CA LEU A 276 -51.19 -20.13 -33.50
C LEU A 276 -51.85 -18.90 -34.12
N SER A 277 -51.05 -17.90 -34.52
CA SER A 277 -51.50 -16.66 -35.15
C SER A 277 -52.24 -16.91 -36.48
N LEU A 278 -51.70 -17.78 -37.33
CA LEU A 278 -52.32 -18.18 -38.60
C LEU A 278 -53.66 -18.90 -38.40
N ASN A 279 -53.83 -19.63 -37.30
CA ASN A 279 -55.04 -20.37 -36.99
C ASN A 279 -56.15 -19.47 -36.41
N THR A 280 -55.78 -18.43 -35.63
CA THR A 280 -56.75 -17.47 -35.05
C THR A 280 -57.35 -16.56 -36.12
N TYR A 281 -56.53 -16.13 -37.08
CA TYR A 281 -56.96 -15.29 -38.21
C TYR A 281 -58.08 -15.94 -39.04
N ARG A 282 -58.06 -17.28 -39.21
CA ARG A 282 -59.07 -18.02 -39.99
C ARG A 282 -60.43 -18.10 -39.30
N LYS A 283 -60.48 -18.12 -37.95
CA LYS A 283 -61.75 -18.28 -37.19
C LYS A 283 -62.50 -16.95 -37.01
N ASN A 284 -61.77 -15.83 -36.91
CA ASN A 284 -62.37 -14.52 -36.68
C ASN A 284 -63.23 -14.00 -37.84
N ARG A 285 -62.97 -14.46 -39.08
CA ARG A 285 -63.63 -13.92 -40.27
C ARG A 285 -65.10 -14.35 -40.43
N HIS A 286 -65.55 -15.38 -39.70
CA HIS A 286 -66.88 -15.96 -39.87
C HIS A 286 -67.92 -15.48 -38.83
N LEU A 287 -67.48 -14.81 -37.76
CA LEU A 287 -68.37 -14.31 -36.68
C LEU A 287 -68.81 -12.85 -36.86
N THR A 288 -68.15 -12.09 -37.74
CA THR A 288 -68.24 -10.62 -37.79
C THR A 288 -69.54 -10.09 -38.39
N VAL A 289 -70.28 -10.91 -39.17
CA VAL A 289 -71.36 -10.41 -40.03
C VAL A 289 -72.75 -10.44 -39.36
N LEU A 290 -72.96 -11.24 -38.32
CA LEU A 290 -74.30 -11.45 -37.73
C LEU A 290 -74.55 -10.70 -36.41
N VAL A 291 -73.53 -10.09 -35.80
CA VAL A 291 -73.62 -9.48 -34.46
C VAL A 291 -73.72 -7.94 -34.51
N SER A 292 -73.50 -7.31 -35.66
CA SER A 292 -73.31 -5.86 -35.76
C SER A 292 -74.60 -5.03 -35.64
N GLN A 293 -75.75 -5.52 -36.08
CA GLN A 293 -76.93 -4.64 -36.27
C GLN A 293 -77.82 -4.44 -35.03
N GLU A 294 -77.79 -5.34 -34.04
CA GLU A 294 -78.67 -5.22 -32.84
C GLU A 294 -77.91 -4.73 -31.59
N LYS A 295 -76.57 -4.87 -31.56
CA LYS A 295 -75.73 -4.39 -30.45
C LYS A 295 -75.40 -2.91 -30.52
N GLU A 296 -75.44 -2.26 -31.67
CA GLU A 296 -74.90 -0.90 -31.83
C GLU A 296 -75.62 0.16 -30.98
N ALA A 297 -76.94 0.09 -30.81
CA ALA A 297 -77.69 1.10 -30.06
C ALA A 297 -77.59 0.94 -28.53
N GLN A 298 -77.61 -0.30 -28.02
CA GLN A 298 -77.44 -0.58 -26.58
C GLN A 298 -75.97 -0.57 -26.14
N ALA A 299 -75.04 -0.92 -27.03
CA ALA A 299 -73.61 -0.79 -26.78
C ALA A 299 -73.18 0.68 -26.73
N LEU A 300 -73.76 1.60 -27.52
CA LEU A 300 -73.34 3.01 -27.50
C LEU A 300 -73.57 3.69 -26.14
N LEU A 301 -74.70 3.40 -25.49
CA LEU A 301 -75.05 3.98 -24.18
C LEU A 301 -74.21 3.36 -23.04
N SER A 302 -74.08 2.02 -23.03
CA SER A 302 -73.23 1.32 -22.06
C SER A 302 -71.75 1.63 -22.26
N LYS A 303 -71.30 1.77 -23.52
CA LYS A 303 -69.93 2.14 -23.88
C LYS A 303 -69.64 3.57 -23.50
N SER A 304 -70.57 4.52 -23.62
CA SER A 304 -70.33 5.91 -23.19
C SER A 304 -70.16 6.02 -21.67
N HIS A 305 -70.99 5.33 -20.88
CA HIS A 305 -70.87 5.32 -19.42
C HIS A 305 -69.62 4.57 -18.96
N GLN A 306 -69.36 3.38 -19.50
CA GLN A 306 -68.16 2.61 -19.22
C GLN A 306 -66.89 3.37 -19.66
N GLN A 307 -66.92 4.06 -20.79
CA GLN A 307 -65.79 4.86 -21.28
C GLN A 307 -65.53 6.08 -20.41
N LEU A 308 -66.56 6.75 -19.86
CA LEU A 308 -66.37 7.83 -18.88
C LEU A 308 -65.76 7.31 -17.57
N ASP A 309 -66.25 6.20 -17.03
CA ASP A 309 -65.70 5.59 -15.82
C ASP A 309 -64.28 5.03 -16.05
N GLU A 310 -63.99 4.47 -17.22
CA GLU A 310 -62.65 4.03 -17.62
C GLU A 310 -61.70 5.21 -17.84
N LEU A 311 -62.15 6.33 -18.44
CA LEU A 311 -61.33 7.52 -18.63
C LEU A 311 -61.00 8.21 -17.29
N LEU A 312 -61.97 8.33 -16.39
CA LEU A 312 -61.74 8.89 -15.06
C LEU A 312 -60.96 7.92 -14.16
N GLY A 313 -61.15 6.61 -14.32
CA GLY A 313 -60.41 5.55 -13.61
C GLY A 313 -59.01 5.27 -14.16
N SER A 314 -58.69 5.72 -15.37
CA SER A 314 -57.34 5.68 -15.94
C SER A 314 -56.60 7.02 -15.87
N SER A 315 -57.27 8.06 -15.36
CA SER A 315 -56.63 9.34 -15.06
C SER A 315 -55.49 9.13 -14.05
N PRO A 316 -54.32 9.76 -14.23
CA PRO A 316 -53.24 9.74 -13.25
C PRO A 316 -53.57 10.54 -11.98
N ALA A 317 -54.62 11.37 -12.02
CA ALA A 317 -55.13 12.11 -10.86
C ALA A 317 -56.49 11.57 -10.41
N VAL A 318 -56.72 11.53 -9.10
CA VAL A 318 -58.02 11.20 -8.51
C VAL A 318 -58.89 12.44 -8.57
N ILE A 319 -59.96 12.38 -9.37
CA ILE A 319 -60.92 13.48 -9.54
C ILE A 319 -62.06 13.28 -8.56
N TYR A 320 -62.35 14.31 -7.78
CA TYR A 320 -63.45 14.30 -6.83
C TYR A 320 -64.26 15.58 -6.94
N SER A 321 -65.50 15.53 -6.48
CA SER A 321 -66.32 16.73 -6.30
C SER A 321 -66.91 16.78 -4.91
N LEU A 322 -67.07 17.98 -4.37
CA LEU A 322 -67.63 18.26 -3.06
C LEU A 322 -68.86 19.15 -3.18
N ASP A 323 -69.83 18.91 -2.30
CA ASP A 323 -70.93 19.83 -2.04
C ASP A 323 -70.40 21.14 -1.39
N PRO A 324 -70.72 22.34 -1.91
CA PRO A 324 -70.21 23.60 -1.38
C PRO A 324 -70.71 23.98 0.01
N GLU A 325 -71.85 23.42 0.49
CA GLU A 325 -72.38 23.71 1.83
C GLU A 325 -71.73 22.84 2.91
N HIS A 326 -71.61 21.53 2.67
CA HIS A 326 -71.15 20.57 3.67
C HIS A 326 -69.75 19.99 3.41
N TYR A 327 -69.13 20.33 2.27
CA TYR A 327 -67.84 19.82 1.79
C TYR A 327 -67.78 18.28 1.77
N ARG A 328 -68.92 17.65 1.46
CA ARG A 328 -69.04 16.19 1.38
C ARG A 328 -68.75 15.71 -0.04
N PRO A 329 -67.97 14.64 -0.22
CA PRO A 329 -67.72 14.10 -1.56
C PRO A 329 -68.99 13.62 -2.25
N THR A 330 -69.36 14.25 -3.36
CA THR A 330 -70.49 13.87 -4.22
C THR A 330 -70.05 12.87 -5.29
N PHE A 331 -68.83 13.03 -5.81
CA PHE A 331 -68.19 12.12 -6.76
C PHE A 331 -66.71 11.90 -6.38
N VAL A 332 -66.21 10.69 -6.61
CA VAL A 332 -64.78 10.34 -6.51
C VAL A 332 -64.52 9.30 -7.59
N SER A 333 -63.52 9.52 -8.44
CA SER A 333 -63.14 8.57 -9.49
C SER A 333 -62.62 7.25 -8.91
N SER A 334 -62.80 6.16 -9.65
CA SER A 334 -62.51 4.80 -9.17
C SER A 334 -61.03 4.52 -8.91
N ASN A 335 -60.12 5.27 -9.55
CA ASN A 335 -58.67 5.22 -9.29
C ASN A 335 -58.27 5.70 -7.87
N CYS A 336 -59.21 6.25 -7.09
CA CYS A 336 -58.96 6.60 -5.69
C CYS A 336 -58.48 5.42 -4.84
N PHE A 337 -58.79 4.18 -5.22
CA PHE A 337 -58.26 2.99 -4.55
C PHE A 337 -56.74 2.90 -4.64
N GLN A 338 -56.13 3.35 -5.74
CA GLN A 338 -54.68 3.30 -5.92
C GLN A 338 -53.97 4.31 -5.01
N LEU A 339 -54.55 5.49 -4.79
CA LEU A 339 -53.95 6.56 -4.00
C LEU A 339 -54.32 6.50 -2.50
N TYR A 340 -55.55 6.11 -2.18
CA TYR A 340 -56.07 6.14 -0.81
C TYR A 340 -56.18 4.74 -0.17
N HIS A 341 -56.00 3.66 -0.95
CA HIS A 341 -56.30 2.27 -0.54
C HIS A 341 -57.74 2.09 -0.02
N LYS A 342 -58.66 2.94 -0.46
CA LYS A 342 -60.08 2.94 -0.09
C LYS A 342 -60.95 3.06 -1.34
N SER A 343 -62.12 2.43 -1.31
CA SER A 343 -63.07 2.54 -2.42
C SER A 343 -63.74 3.92 -2.45
N ALA A 344 -64.24 4.33 -3.62
CA ALA A 344 -64.96 5.59 -3.77
C ALA A 344 -66.18 5.68 -2.83
N GLU A 345 -66.85 4.56 -2.55
CA GLU A 345 -67.99 4.51 -1.62
C GLU A 345 -67.55 4.69 -0.16
N GLU A 346 -66.42 4.10 0.25
CA GLU A 346 -65.87 4.27 1.60
C GLU A 346 -65.47 5.72 1.87
N VAL A 347 -64.86 6.39 0.88
CA VAL A 347 -64.47 7.80 0.99
C VAL A 347 -65.69 8.71 1.10
N LYS A 348 -66.75 8.48 0.30
CA LYS A 348 -67.99 9.26 0.36
C LYS A 348 -68.74 9.10 1.68
N ASN A 349 -68.72 7.89 2.25
CA ASN A 349 -69.48 7.55 3.46
C ASN A 349 -68.74 7.86 4.77
N THR A 350 -67.45 8.23 4.72
CA THR A 350 -66.66 8.56 5.90
C THR A 350 -66.68 10.08 6.17
N PRO A 351 -67.32 10.56 7.25
CA PRO A 351 -67.34 11.99 7.57
C PRO A 351 -65.94 12.53 7.85
N ASN A 352 -65.61 13.71 7.31
CA ASN A 352 -64.31 14.38 7.49
C ASN A 352 -63.08 13.54 7.09
N TRP A 353 -63.24 12.56 6.19
CA TRP A 353 -62.19 11.65 5.77
C TRP A 353 -60.86 12.35 5.43
N TRP A 354 -60.93 13.46 4.69
CA TRP A 354 -59.76 14.24 4.30
C TRP A 354 -58.97 14.75 5.51
N LYS A 355 -59.63 15.39 6.49
CA LYS A 355 -58.96 15.94 7.69
C LYS A 355 -58.27 14.86 8.52
N SER A 356 -58.83 13.65 8.56
CA SER A 356 -58.23 12.50 9.26
C SER A 356 -57.12 11.80 8.48
N SER A 357 -57.00 12.08 7.17
CA SER A 357 -56.03 11.43 6.29
C SER A 357 -54.85 12.33 5.93
N VAL A 358 -54.90 13.64 6.22
CA VAL A 358 -53.74 14.54 6.06
C VAL A 358 -52.78 14.38 7.24
N HIS A 359 -51.48 14.44 6.97
CA HIS A 359 -50.44 14.34 8.01
C HIS A 359 -50.60 15.44 9.07
N PRO A 360 -50.44 15.14 10.37
CA PRO A 360 -50.70 16.10 11.46
C PRO A 360 -49.91 17.41 11.37
N GLU A 361 -48.66 17.37 10.87
CA GLU A 361 -47.81 18.55 10.69
C GLU A 361 -48.29 19.48 9.56
N ASP A 362 -48.93 18.93 8.53
CA ASP A 362 -49.32 19.69 7.32
C ASP A 362 -50.77 20.20 7.45
N LEU A 363 -51.55 19.63 8.38
CA LEU A 363 -52.99 19.90 8.52
C LEU A 363 -53.29 21.36 8.87
N GLU A 364 -52.51 21.97 9.78
CA GLU A 364 -52.76 23.34 10.25
C GLU A 364 -52.58 24.37 9.12
N GLU A 365 -51.49 24.24 8.36
CA GLU A 365 -51.20 25.11 7.22
C GLU A 365 -52.20 24.91 6.09
N THR A 366 -52.53 23.65 5.77
CA THR A 366 -53.47 23.31 4.70
C THR A 366 -54.88 23.82 5.00
N LEU A 367 -55.35 23.70 6.25
CA LEU A 367 -56.65 24.24 6.68
C LEU A 367 -56.69 25.77 6.58
N LYS A 368 -55.59 26.45 6.91
CA LYS A 368 -55.49 27.91 6.82
C LYS A 368 -55.60 28.38 5.37
N LEU A 369 -54.91 27.72 4.43
CA LEU A 369 -54.98 28.04 3.00
C LEU A 369 -56.37 27.78 2.43
N PHE A 370 -57.00 26.66 2.80
CA PHE A 370 -58.37 26.34 2.41
C PHE A 370 -59.38 27.37 2.93
N GLN A 371 -59.26 27.80 4.20
CA GLN A 371 -60.09 28.86 4.77
C GLN A 371 -59.90 30.19 4.05
N GLN A 372 -58.67 30.57 3.69
CA GLN A 372 -58.43 31.80 2.93
C GLN A 372 -59.12 31.78 1.56
N TRP A 373 -59.12 30.63 0.89
CA TRP A 373 -59.84 30.44 -0.38
C TRP A 373 -61.36 30.46 -0.21
N GLN A 374 -61.90 29.96 0.91
CA GLN A 374 -63.32 30.14 1.25
C GLN A 374 -63.69 31.63 1.39
N HIS A 375 -62.85 32.42 2.08
CA HIS A 375 -63.08 33.85 2.26
C HIS A 375 -62.97 34.64 0.95
N SER A 376 -62.15 34.18 -0.01
CA SER A 376 -62.13 34.75 -1.36
C SER A 376 -63.36 34.38 -2.20
N HIS A 377 -64.36 33.72 -1.59
CA HIS A 377 -65.55 33.19 -2.25
C HIS A 377 -65.20 32.18 -3.34
N TYR A 378 -64.16 31.36 -3.14
CA TYR A 378 -63.70 30.37 -4.13
C TYR A 378 -63.35 31.01 -5.48
N ARG A 379 -62.75 32.20 -5.44
CA ARG A 379 -62.16 32.83 -6.62
C ARG A 379 -60.77 32.25 -6.83
N ASP A 380 -60.46 31.96 -8.09
CA ASP A 380 -59.24 31.31 -8.56
C ASP A 380 -59.09 29.83 -8.12
N THR A 381 -58.08 29.15 -8.67
CA THR A 381 -57.76 27.75 -8.34
C THR A 381 -56.94 27.70 -7.06
N LEU A 382 -57.36 26.90 -6.09
CA LEU A 382 -56.54 26.60 -4.90
C LEU A 382 -55.62 25.44 -5.23
N VAL A 383 -54.33 25.58 -4.94
CA VAL A 383 -53.34 24.50 -5.05
C VAL A 383 -52.75 24.28 -3.67
N LEU A 384 -52.82 23.05 -3.18
CA LEU A 384 -52.28 22.62 -1.90
C LEU A 384 -51.29 21.49 -2.13
N THR A 385 -50.24 21.44 -1.30
CA THR A 385 -49.26 20.35 -1.30
C THR A 385 -49.11 19.85 0.13
N TYR A 386 -49.47 18.59 0.37
CA TYR A 386 -49.44 17.99 1.71
C TYR A 386 -49.30 16.47 1.64
N ARG A 387 -48.94 15.86 2.76
CA ARG A 387 -48.87 14.41 2.89
C ARG A 387 -50.24 13.82 3.21
N LEU A 388 -50.65 12.80 2.44
CA LEU A 388 -51.89 12.06 2.63
C LEU A 388 -51.59 10.61 2.99
N ALA A 389 -52.39 10.02 3.87
CA ALA A 389 -52.25 8.63 4.29
C ALA A 389 -52.65 7.66 3.17
N CYS A 390 -51.73 6.77 2.82
CA CYS A 390 -51.89 5.68 1.86
C CYS A 390 -51.63 4.35 2.59
N GLY A 391 -52.68 3.76 3.18
CA GLY A 391 -52.52 2.59 4.06
C GLY A 391 -51.63 2.90 5.28
N ASP A 392 -50.46 2.26 5.36
CA ASP A 392 -49.50 2.41 6.47
C ASP A 392 -48.37 3.43 6.21
N HIS A 393 -48.36 4.11 5.05
CA HIS A 393 -47.33 5.11 4.69
C HIS A 393 -47.95 6.42 4.20
N TRP A 394 -47.12 7.45 4.05
CA TRP A 394 -47.52 8.78 3.60
C TRP A 394 -47.07 9.03 2.17
N VAL A 395 -47.93 9.63 1.36
CA VAL A 395 -47.65 10.06 -0.02
C VAL A 395 -47.81 11.56 -0.15
N TRP A 396 -46.98 12.21 -0.95
CA TRP A 396 -47.12 13.63 -1.25
C TRP A 396 -48.18 13.83 -2.33
N VAL A 397 -49.17 14.67 -2.04
CA VAL A 397 -50.28 14.95 -2.96
C VAL A 397 -50.33 16.45 -3.28
N GLU A 398 -50.42 16.76 -4.57
CA GLU A 398 -50.89 18.06 -5.05
C GLU A 398 -52.41 18.01 -5.18
N ASP A 399 -53.12 18.87 -4.46
CA ASP A 399 -54.57 19.02 -4.55
C ASP A 399 -54.91 20.33 -5.24
N ARG A 400 -55.51 20.25 -6.43
CA ARG A 400 -56.00 21.40 -7.18
C ARG A 400 -57.52 21.48 -7.11
N LEU A 401 -58.05 22.50 -6.45
CA LEU A 401 -59.49 22.72 -6.31
C LEU A 401 -59.97 23.93 -7.09
N GLN A 402 -61.14 23.78 -7.72
CA GLN A 402 -61.85 24.83 -8.44
C GLN A 402 -63.35 24.79 -8.13
N ALA A 403 -63.99 25.96 -8.15
CA ALA A 403 -65.44 26.07 -8.02
C ALA A 403 -66.11 26.16 -9.41
N ILE A 404 -67.08 25.29 -9.66
CA ILE A 404 -68.01 25.37 -10.79
C ILE A 404 -69.21 26.20 -10.36
N ARG A 405 -69.61 27.14 -11.23
CA ARG A 405 -70.71 28.07 -10.99
C ARG A 405 -71.81 27.90 -12.03
N ASN A 406 -73.04 28.22 -11.65
CA ASN A 406 -74.17 28.32 -12.59
C ASN A 406 -74.18 29.69 -13.31
N GLU A 407 -75.17 29.89 -14.18
CA GLU A 407 -75.37 31.16 -14.92
C GLU A 407 -75.68 32.36 -14.00
N ASP A 408 -76.12 32.10 -12.75
CA ASP A 408 -76.42 33.10 -11.71
C ASP A 408 -75.21 33.40 -10.77
N ASP A 409 -74.00 32.92 -11.12
CA ASP A 409 -72.73 33.07 -10.38
C ASP A 409 -72.68 32.35 -9.00
N GLU A 410 -73.65 31.50 -8.71
CA GLU A 410 -73.68 30.67 -7.51
C GLU A 410 -72.80 29.43 -7.69
N VAL A 411 -72.01 29.08 -6.66
CA VAL A 411 -71.18 27.87 -6.69
C VAL A 411 -72.07 26.64 -6.58
N THR A 412 -72.08 25.83 -7.63
CA THR A 412 -72.87 24.59 -7.68
C THR A 412 -72.06 23.37 -7.25
N LEU A 413 -70.75 23.38 -7.48
CA LEU A 413 -69.90 22.22 -7.22
C LEU A 413 -68.45 22.66 -7.01
N LEU A 414 -67.76 22.06 -6.05
CA LEU A 414 -66.30 22.17 -5.97
C LEU A 414 -65.71 20.92 -6.60
N VAL A 415 -64.78 21.07 -7.55
CA VAL A 415 -64.08 19.95 -8.20
C VAL A 415 -62.61 20.02 -7.82
N GLY A 416 -62.09 18.90 -7.33
CA GLY A 416 -60.69 18.75 -6.96
C GLY A 416 -60.03 17.62 -7.73
N ALA A 417 -58.72 17.71 -7.90
CA ALA A 417 -57.88 16.66 -8.44
C ALA A 417 -56.67 16.45 -7.53
N HIS A 418 -56.55 15.24 -6.99
CA HIS A 418 -55.36 14.80 -6.26
C HIS A 418 -54.39 14.13 -7.22
N SER A 419 -53.18 14.66 -7.34
CA SER A 419 -52.07 14.05 -8.07
C SER A 419 -50.99 13.59 -7.09
N ASP A 420 -50.58 12.34 -7.19
CA ASP A 420 -49.41 11.84 -6.48
C ASP A 420 -48.15 12.50 -7.07
N ILE A 421 -47.40 13.19 -6.21
CA ILE A 421 -46.16 13.87 -6.57
C ILE A 421 -44.98 13.36 -5.73
N THR A 422 -45.11 12.17 -5.12
CA THR A 422 -44.08 11.56 -4.27
C THR A 422 -42.78 11.37 -5.05
N ASP A 423 -42.82 10.76 -6.24
CA ASP A 423 -41.62 10.54 -7.07
C ASP A 423 -40.95 11.85 -7.49
N ARG A 424 -41.77 12.89 -7.78
CA ARG A 424 -41.27 14.21 -8.13
C ARG A 424 -40.57 14.88 -6.95
N HIS A 425 -41.20 14.89 -5.77
CA HIS A 425 -40.60 15.44 -4.55
C HIS A 425 -39.31 14.71 -4.15
N LEU A 426 -39.31 13.38 -4.19
CA LEU A 426 -38.12 12.58 -3.90
C LEU A 426 -36.99 12.84 -4.90
N SER A 427 -37.32 13.04 -6.18
CA SER A 427 -36.32 13.40 -7.20
C SER A 427 -35.73 14.79 -6.96
N GLU A 428 -36.56 15.77 -6.58
CA GLU A 428 -36.13 17.13 -6.24
C GLU A 428 -35.23 17.13 -4.99
N GLU A 429 -35.60 16.42 -3.92
CA GLU A 429 -34.75 16.25 -2.72
C GLU A 429 -33.42 15.54 -3.03
N GLN A 430 -33.44 14.50 -3.87
CA GLN A 430 -32.22 13.82 -4.30
C GLN A 430 -31.30 14.77 -5.08
N LEU A 431 -31.84 15.59 -5.99
CA LEU A 431 -31.06 16.58 -6.72
C LEU A 431 -30.41 17.61 -5.79
N GLU A 432 -31.13 18.09 -4.78
CA GLU A 432 -30.60 18.99 -3.76
C GLU A 432 -29.49 18.34 -2.94
N LEU A 433 -29.66 17.08 -2.55
CA LEU A 433 -28.63 16.31 -1.84
C LEU A 433 -27.37 16.15 -2.70
N TRP A 434 -27.51 15.75 -3.97
CA TRP A 434 -26.38 15.61 -4.89
C TRP A 434 -25.66 16.95 -5.13
N ALA A 435 -26.40 18.04 -5.30
CA ALA A 435 -25.84 19.39 -5.42
C ALA A 435 -25.05 19.78 -4.16
N SER A 436 -25.56 19.43 -2.98
CA SER A 436 -24.87 19.66 -1.71
C SER A 436 -23.58 18.85 -1.58
N VAL A 437 -23.59 17.57 -1.97
CA VAL A 437 -22.38 16.71 -1.99
C VAL A 437 -21.33 17.28 -2.94
N PHE A 438 -21.73 17.68 -4.15
CA PHE A 438 -20.82 18.28 -5.12
C PHE A 438 -20.19 19.57 -4.58
N ALA A 439 -20.99 20.46 -3.98
CA ALA A 439 -20.54 21.75 -3.47
C ALA A 439 -19.62 21.64 -2.23
N ASN A 440 -19.91 20.70 -1.33
CA ASN A 440 -19.22 20.57 -0.04
C ASN A 440 -18.09 19.53 -0.01
N ALA A 441 -17.83 18.84 -1.12
CA ALA A 441 -16.70 17.92 -1.21
C ALA A 441 -15.37 18.63 -0.88
N ARG A 442 -14.48 17.93 -0.17
CA ARG A 442 -13.13 18.44 0.15
C ARG A 442 -12.18 18.36 -1.04
N GLU A 443 -12.38 17.36 -1.89
CA GLU A 443 -11.65 17.12 -3.12
C GLU A 443 -12.14 18.05 -4.24
N GLY A 444 -11.22 18.50 -5.07
CA GLY A 444 -11.54 19.25 -6.28
C GLY A 444 -12.24 18.35 -7.27
N ILE A 445 -13.43 18.74 -7.71
CA ILE A 445 -14.20 18.04 -8.74
C ILE A 445 -14.27 18.93 -9.98
N ALA A 446 -13.97 18.37 -11.14
CA ALA A 446 -14.18 18.99 -12.44
C ALA A 446 -14.88 18.02 -13.39
N ILE A 447 -15.86 18.52 -14.12
CA ILE A 447 -16.59 17.78 -15.15
C ILE A 447 -16.22 18.38 -16.50
N THR A 448 -15.83 17.56 -17.47
CA THR A 448 -15.52 18.02 -18.83
C THR A 448 -16.37 17.31 -19.87
N ASN A 449 -16.57 17.97 -21.01
CA ASN A 449 -17.12 17.31 -22.20
C ASN A 449 -16.09 16.32 -22.80
N PRO A 450 -16.47 15.53 -23.83
CA PRO A 450 -15.56 14.56 -24.46
C PRO A 450 -14.34 15.19 -25.13
N HIS A 451 -14.40 16.49 -25.45
CA HIS A 451 -13.28 17.26 -26.00
C HIS A 451 -12.36 17.85 -24.91
N GLY A 452 -12.62 17.57 -23.62
CA GLY A 452 -11.82 18.05 -22.50
C GLY A 452 -12.04 19.53 -22.15
N SER A 453 -13.18 20.12 -22.53
CA SER A 453 -13.58 21.47 -22.07
C SER A 453 -14.37 21.36 -20.77
N ILE A 454 -13.98 22.13 -19.76
CA ILE A 454 -14.60 22.11 -18.43
C ILE A 454 -16.02 22.67 -18.50
N LEU A 455 -16.99 21.85 -18.12
CA LEU A 455 -18.41 22.19 -18.03
C LEU A 455 -18.79 22.68 -16.64
N ASP A 456 -18.23 22.08 -15.60
CA ASP A 456 -18.45 22.53 -14.23
C ASP A 456 -17.31 22.16 -13.29
N VAL A 457 -17.20 22.89 -12.19
CA VAL A 457 -16.26 22.65 -11.09
C VAL A 457 -16.90 22.95 -9.74
N ASN A 458 -16.46 22.24 -8.70
CA ASN A 458 -16.93 22.53 -7.34
C ASN A 458 -16.12 23.63 -6.63
N ALA A 459 -16.54 23.98 -5.40
CA ALA A 459 -15.86 24.99 -4.59
C ALA A 459 -14.42 24.59 -4.21
N ALA A 460 -14.17 23.29 -4.01
CA ALA A 460 -12.83 22.78 -3.68
C ALA A 460 -11.84 22.93 -4.83
N PHE A 461 -12.27 22.69 -6.07
CA PHE A 461 -11.45 22.95 -7.27
C PHE A 461 -10.93 24.38 -7.26
N SER A 462 -11.84 25.33 -7.00
CA SER A 462 -11.50 26.75 -7.01
C SER A 462 -10.52 27.10 -5.88
N ARG A 463 -10.74 26.54 -4.69
CA ARG A 463 -9.86 26.71 -3.51
C ARG A 463 -8.46 26.14 -3.73
N ILE A 464 -8.34 24.97 -4.36
CA ILE A 464 -7.06 24.31 -4.62
C ILE A 464 -6.33 25.01 -5.77
N THR A 465 -6.98 25.24 -6.91
CA THR A 465 -6.30 25.75 -8.11
C THR A 465 -6.10 27.27 -8.09
N GLY A 466 -6.91 28.00 -7.31
CA GLY A 466 -6.95 29.46 -7.28
C GLY A 466 -7.73 30.10 -8.43
N TYR A 467 -8.28 29.32 -9.35
CA TYR A 467 -9.16 29.80 -10.41
C TYR A 467 -10.61 29.85 -9.91
N SER A 468 -11.32 30.94 -10.20
CA SER A 468 -12.76 30.97 -9.95
C SER A 468 -13.49 30.13 -10.98
N ARG A 469 -14.69 29.64 -10.62
CA ARG A 469 -15.58 28.93 -11.55
C ARG A 469 -15.75 29.70 -12.86
N ALA A 470 -16.07 30.99 -12.81
CA ALA A 470 -16.29 31.81 -14.00
C ALA A 470 -15.07 31.90 -14.94
N GLU A 471 -13.85 31.77 -14.42
CA GLU A 471 -12.62 31.81 -15.21
C GLU A 471 -12.27 30.47 -15.86
N ILE A 472 -12.69 29.35 -15.25
CA ILE A 472 -12.29 28.01 -15.67
C ILE A 472 -13.33 27.33 -16.59
N LEU A 473 -14.59 27.75 -16.55
CA LEU A 473 -15.61 27.22 -17.45
C LEU A 473 -15.21 27.42 -18.93
N GLY A 474 -15.36 26.36 -19.72
CA GLY A 474 -14.98 26.31 -21.13
C GLY A 474 -13.47 26.16 -21.39
N GLN A 475 -12.62 26.26 -20.36
CA GLN A 475 -11.18 26.04 -20.50
C GLN A 475 -10.85 24.56 -20.52
N ASN A 476 -9.65 24.24 -21.01
CA ASN A 476 -9.11 22.89 -20.94
C ASN A 476 -8.24 22.74 -19.66
N PRO A 477 -8.31 21.61 -18.93
CA PRO A 477 -7.52 21.38 -17.71
C PRO A 477 -6.00 21.56 -17.88
N ARG A 478 -5.49 21.52 -19.10
CA ARG A 478 -4.09 21.83 -19.44
C ARG A 478 -3.61 23.22 -19.00
N ILE A 479 -4.53 24.15 -18.70
CA ILE A 479 -4.18 25.43 -18.07
C ILE A 479 -3.45 25.26 -16.72
N LEU A 480 -3.67 24.14 -16.03
CA LEU A 480 -3.01 23.80 -14.76
C LEU A 480 -1.63 23.17 -14.97
N ASN A 481 -1.17 22.93 -16.20
CA ASN A 481 0.05 22.17 -16.44
C ASN A 481 1.29 22.87 -15.87
N SER A 482 2.07 22.15 -15.05
CA SER A 482 3.33 22.65 -14.48
C SER A 482 4.53 22.54 -15.42
N GLY A 483 4.49 21.65 -16.40
CA GLY A 483 5.61 21.28 -17.26
C GLY A 483 6.56 20.23 -16.67
N ARG A 484 6.26 19.66 -15.49
CA ARG A 484 7.07 18.58 -14.88
C ARG A 484 6.81 17.21 -15.51
N GLN A 485 5.59 16.95 -15.96
CA GLN A 485 5.20 15.73 -16.67
C GLN A 485 5.63 15.82 -18.14
N SER A 486 6.12 14.70 -18.68
CA SER A 486 6.44 14.58 -20.10
C SER A 486 5.17 14.49 -20.95
N LYS A 487 5.30 14.64 -22.27
CA LYS A 487 4.17 14.46 -23.18
C LYS A 487 3.71 13.01 -23.23
N GLU A 488 4.67 12.09 -23.14
CA GLU A 488 4.47 10.64 -23.15
C GLU A 488 3.63 10.20 -21.95
N PHE A 489 3.86 10.80 -20.77
CA PHE A 489 3.05 10.57 -19.57
C PHE A 489 1.56 10.88 -19.82
N TYR A 490 1.26 12.06 -20.38
CA TYR A 490 -0.13 12.43 -20.68
C TYR A 490 -0.73 11.55 -21.77
N GLN A 491 0.07 11.07 -22.74
CA GLN A 491 -0.40 10.16 -23.77
C GLN A 491 -0.82 8.81 -23.18
N GLN A 492 -0.01 8.23 -22.28
CA GLN A 492 -0.32 6.99 -21.58
C GLN A 492 -1.54 7.14 -20.67
N MET A 493 -1.66 8.28 -19.97
CA MET A 493 -2.85 8.61 -19.17
C MET A 493 -4.11 8.55 -20.03
N TRP A 494 -4.13 9.24 -21.18
CA TRP A 494 -5.29 9.25 -22.07
C TRP A 494 -5.58 7.90 -22.71
N GLU A 495 -4.54 7.13 -23.04
CA GLU A 495 -4.70 5.76 -23.54
C GLU A 495 -5.40 4.86 -22.50
N GLN A 496 -5.04 4.97 -21.22
CA GLN A 496 -5.69 4.24 -20.13
C GLN A 496 -7.15 4.69 -19.93
N ILE A 497 -7.43 5.99 -19.94
CA ILE A 497 -8.80 6.51 -19.82
C ILE A 497 -9.68 5.98 -20.96
N LEU A 498 -9.15 5.96 -22.20
CA LEU A 498 -9.91 5.52 -23.38
C LEU A 498 -10.10 4.00 -23.45
N THR A 499 -9.19 3.21 -22.89
CA THR A 499 -9.24 1.74 -22.95
C THR A 499 -9.90 1.11 -21.72
N ALA A 500 -9.57 1.58 -20.52
CA ALA A 500 -10.05 1.05 -19.24
C ALA A 500 -11.20 1.87 -18.63
N GLY A 501 -11.50 3.05 -19.17
CA GLY A 501 -12.58 3.92 -18.69
C GLY A 501 -12.24 4.76 -17.46
N PHE A 502 -11.04 4.62 -16.89
CA PHE A 502 -10.56 5.46 -15.80
C PHE A 502 -9.04 5.54 -15.76
N TRP A 503 -8.52 6.50 -14.99
CA TRP A 503 -7.11 6.64 -14.67
C TRP A 503 -6.94 7.21 -13.27
N GLU A 504 -5.90 6.76 -12.56
CA GLU A 504 -5.52 7.29 -11.26
C GLU A 504 -4.01 7.50 -11.21
N GLY A 505 -3.57 8.62 -10.64
CA GLY A 505 -2.17 8.86 -10.38
C GLY A 505 -1.82 10.26 -9.92
N GLU A 506 -0.54 10.45 -9.63
CA GLU A 506 0.00 11.72 -9.14
C GLU A 506 0.40 12.64 -10.31
N ILE A 507 -0.04 13.90 -10.24
CA ILE A 507 0.32 14.96 -11.20
C ILE A 507 0.83 16.20 -10.47
N TRP A 508 1.75 16.91 -11.11
CA TRP A 508 2.29 18.17 -10.66
C TRP A 508 1.64 19.26 -11.51
N ASN A 509 0.86 20.11 -10.87
CA ASN A 509 0.16 21.20 -11.51
C ASN A 509 0.63 22.54 -10.97
N ARG A 510 0.16 23.60 -11.62
CA ARG A 510 0.47 24.99 -11.33
C ARG A 510 -0.84 25.70 -11.01
N ARG A 511 -0.88 26.33 -9.85
CA ARG A 511 -1.99 27.19 -9.44
C ARG A 511 -1.97 28.50 -10.22
N LYS A 512 -3.05 29.27 -10.13
CA LYS A 512 -3.17 30.62 -10.72
C LYS A 512 -2.05 31.57 -10.29
N ASP A 513 -1.57 31.45 -9.06
CA ASP A 513 -0.48 32.27 -8.50
C ASP A 513 0.92 31.85 -8.99
N GLY A 514 1.01 30.79 -9.80
CA GLY A 514 2.26 30.25 -10.35
C GLY A 514 2.93 29.17 -9.49
N ASN A 515 2.44 28.92 -8.27
CA ASN A 515 2.99 27.90 -7.38
C ASN A 515 2.73 26.49 -7.92
N ILE A 516 3.78 25.66 -7.91
CA ILE A 516 3.70 24.25 -8.29
C ILE A 516 3.19 23.45 -7.08
N TYR A 517 2.25 22.55 -7.33
CA TYR A 517 1.64 21.69 -6.32
C TYR A 517 1.50 20.27 -6.86
N ALA A 518 1.57 19.29 -5.97
CA ALA A 518 1.29 17.89 -6.29
C ALA A 518 -0.17 17.59 -6.00
N GLN A 519 -0.83 16.88 -6.90
CA GLN A 519 -2.17 16.37 -6.71
C GLN A 519 -2.23 14.87 -6.96
N ASN A 520 -3.03 14.17 -6.18
CA ASN A 520 -3.51 12.85 -6.57
C ASN A 520 -4.79 13.06 -7.39
N LEU A 521 -4.83 12.53 -8.62
CA LEU A 521 -5.90 12.76 -9.58
C LEU A 521 -6.49 11.43 -10.03
N THR A 522 -7.82 11.34 -9.97
CA THR A 522 -8.62 10.29 -10.60
C THR A 522 -9.44 10.90 -11.73
N VAL A 523 -9.45 10.28 -12.91
CA VAL A 523 -10.28 10.68 -14.05
C VAL A 523 -11.12 9.48 -14.47
N VAL A 524 -12.43 9.65 -14.55
CA VAL A 524 -13.39 8.60 -14.94
C VAL A 524 -14.14 9.03 -16.19
N ALA A 525 -14.23 8.15 -17.18
CA ALA A 525 -15.08 8.31 -18.35
C ALA A 525 -16.51 7.87 -18.02
N VAL A 526 -17.49 8.75 -18.28
CA VAL A 526 -18.91 8.45 -18.12
C VAL A 526 -19.52 8.31 -19.50
N ASN A 527 -20.05 7.13 -19.79
CA ASN A 527 -20.66 6.81 -21.08
C ASN A 527 -22.16 7.09 -21.07
N ASP A 528 -22.71 7.41 -22.24
CA ASP A 528 -24.15 7.54 -22.45
C ASP A 528 -24.83 6.17 -22.67
N SER A 529 -26.14 6.19 -22.94
CA SER A 529 -26.93 4.99 -23.20
C SER A 529 -26.53 4.24 -24.48
N GLU A 530 -25.77 4.87 -25.37
CA GLU A 530 -25.27 4.27 -26.62
C GLU A 530 -23.85 3.70 -26.46
N GLY A 531 -23.23 3.90 -25.29
CA GLY A 531 -21.88 3.41 -24.97
C GLY A 531 -20.76 4.37 -25.35
N GLU A 532 -21.10 5.56 -25.87
CA GLU A 532 -20.14 6.60 -26.22
C GLU A 532 -19.81 7.48 -25.00
N VAL A 533 -18.60 8.02 -24.95
CA VAL A 533 -18.20 8.88 -23.81
C VAL A 533 -19.02 10.17 -23.84
N SER A 534 -19.81 10.38 -22.81
CA SER A 534 -20.62 11.57 -22.61
C SER A 534 -19.78 12.68 -21.96
N HIS A 535 -19.08 12.37 -20.87
CA HIS A 535 -18.33 13.34 -20.07
C HIS A 535 -17.17 12.66 -19.31
N TYR A 536 -16.20 13.44 -18.86
CA TYR A 536 -15.18 12.99 -17.91
C TYR A 536 -15.38 13.66 -16.56
N ILE A 537 -15.25 12.88 -15.48
CA ILE A 537 -15.26 13.38 -14.10
C ILE A 537 -13.85 13.25 -13.54
N SER A 538 -13.28 14.37 -13.11
CA SER A 538 -11.97 14.44 -12.46
C SER A 538 -12.15 14.74 -10.98
N LEU A 539 -11.57 13.91 -10.11
CA LEU A 539 -11.47 14.14 -8.67
C LEU A 539 -10.00 14.28 -8.29
N PHE A 540 -9.65 15.30 -7.51
CA PHE A 540 -8.28 15.45 -7.04
C PHE A 540 -8.14 16.04 -5.64
N SER A 541 -7.07 15.63 -4.97
CA SER A 541 -6.65 16.16 -3.68
C SER A 541 -5.24 16.71 -3.76
N ASP A 542 -4.96 17.76 -2.98
CA ASP A 542 -3.65 18.40 -2.90
C ASP A 542 -2.75 17.64 -1.91
N ILE A 543 -1.77 16.91 -2.43
CA ILE A 543 -0.83 16.11 -1.65
C ILE A 543 0.53 16.80 -1.46
N THR A 544 0.65 18.09 -1.81
CA THR A 544 1.94 18.81 -1.75
C THR A 544 2.56 18.78 -0.35
N ARG A 545 1.75 18.93 0.70
CA ARG A 545 2.23 18.87 2.08
C ARG A 545 2.74 17.47 2.43
N GLN A 546 2.06 16.43 1.96
CA GLN A 546 2.48 15.05 2.14
C GLN A 546 3.83 14.79 1.45
N LYS A 547 3.97 15.20 0.17
CA LYS A 547 5.23 15.06 -0.57
C LYS A 547 6.40 15.79 0.08
N ARG A 548 6.20 17.01 0.56
CA ARG A 548 7.25 17.75 1.30
C ARG A 548 7.64 17.04 2.59
N ASN A 549 6.68 16.46 3.30
CA ASN A 549 6.98 15.70 4.50
C ASN A 549 7.73 14.40 4.17
N GLU A 550 7.36 13.70 3.09
CA GLU A 550 8.07 12.52 2.59
C GLU A 550 9.52 12.87 2.22
N GLU A 551 9.74 13.91 1.41
CA GLU A 551 11.08 14.40 1.05
C GLU A 551 11.90 14.81 2.29
N GLN A 552 11.26 15.46 3.28
CA GLN A 552 11.93 15.86 4.52
C GLN A 552 12.29 14.64 5.38
N LEU A 553 11.43 13.61 5.43
CA LEU A 553 11.71 12.36 6.14
C LEU A 553 12.85 11.60 5.47
N GLU A 554 12.88 11.51 4.14
CA GLU A 554 14.00 10.94 3.39
C GLU A 554 15.30 11.70 3.66
N HIS A 555 15.24 13.03 3.65
CA HIS A 555 16.41 13.85 3.93
C HIS A 555 16.94 13.63 5.35
N ILE A 556 16.07 13.52 6.36
CA ILE A 556 16.47 13.22 7.74
C ILE A 556 17.01 11.78 7.89
N ALA A 557 16.44 10.83 7.15
CA ALA A 557 16.86 9.43 7.19
C ALA A 557 18.28 9.23 6.65
N TYR A 558 18.73 10.06 5.70
CA TYR A 558 20.01 9.88 4.99
C TYR A 558 21.04 11.01 5.17
N PHE A 559 20.65 12.19 5.66
CA PHE A 559 21.56 13.33 5.81
C PHE A 559 21.54 13.90 7.24
N ASP A 560 22.68 14.43 7.68
CA ASP A 560 22.84 15.13 8.94
C ASP A 560 22.14 16.48 8.88
N ALA A 561 21.26 16.75 9.86
CA ALA A 561 20.41 17.93 9.89
C ALA A 561 21.19 19.24 10.05
N LEU A 562 22.39 19.20 10.63
CA LEU A 562 23.20 20.40 10.86
C LEU A 562 24.09 20.70 9.65
N THR A 563 24.87 19.72 9.17
CA THR A 563 25.88 19.98 8.13
C THR A 563 25.40 19.69 6.72
N GLY A 564 24.24 19.02 6.55
CA GLY A 564 23.74 18.57 5.23
C GLY A 564 24.66 17.56 4.54
N LEU A 565 25.53 16.90 5.31
CA LEU A 565 26.36 15.80 4.83
C LEU A 565 25.57 14.49 4.96
N PRO A 566 25.86 13.44 4.17
CA PRO A 566 25.45 12.08 4.49
C PRO A 566 25.62 11.76 5.98
N ASN A 567 24.58 11.18 6.58
CA ASN A 567 24.64 10.69 7.95
C ASN A 567 25.24 9.28 7.99
N ARG A 568 25.34 8.70 9.20
CA ARG A 568 25.84 7.35 9.40
C ARG A 568 25.10 6.29 8.56
N THR A 569 23.77 6.37 8.46
CA THR A 569 22.97 5.40 7.68
C THR A 569 23.32 5.43 6.20
N ASN A 570 23.38 6.64 5.61
CA ASN A 570 23.74 6.79 4.20
C ASN A 570 25.19 6.37 3.93
N LEU A 571 26.11 6.69 4.84
CA LEU A 571 27.50 6.26 4.78
C LEU A 571 27.64 4.74 4.75
N THR A 572 27.00 4.02 5.67
CA THR A 572 27.07 2.55 5.73
C THR A 572 26.54 1.94 4.44
N ASN A 573 25.38 2.39 3.96
CA ASN A 573 24.82 1.94 2.68
C ASN A 573 25.76 2.21 1.50
N THR A 574 26.37 3.40 1.46
CA THR A 574 27.32 3.78 0.42
C THR A 574 28.57 2.90 0.46
N LEU A 575 29.07 2.58 1.66
CA LEU A 575 30.19 1.68 1.88
C LEU A 575 29.89 0.26 1.39
N ASP A 576 28.72 -0.29 1.71
CA ASP A 576 28.31 -1.62 1.25
C ASP A 576 28.30 -1.69 -0.28
N ILE A 577 27.74 -0.67 -0.94
CA ILE A 577 27.77 -0.55 -2.42
C ILE A 577 29.21 -0.47 -2.93
N LYS A 578 30.09 0.32 -2.29
CA LYS A 578 31.49 0.45 -2.72
C LYS A 578 32.28 -0.84 -2.52
N ILE A 579 32.04 -1.58 -1.44
CA ILE A 579 32.66 -2.90 -1.15
C ILE A 579 32.24 -3.92 -2.21
N GLN A 580 30.94 -3.97 -2.55
CA GLN A 580 30.41 -4.82 -3.61
C GLN A 580 30.99 -4.44 -4.99
N ASN A 581 31.03 -3.16 -5.32
CA ASN A 581 31.60 -2.69 -6.58
C ASN A 581 33.11 -2.96 -6.68
N ALA A 582 33.83 -2.88 -5.57
CA ALA A 582 35.25 -3.19 -5.51
C ALA A 582 35.53 -4.69 -5.71
N SER A 583 34.67 -5.57 -5.19
CA SER A 583 34.81 -7.02 -5.41
C SER A 583 34.46 -7.44 -6.85
N VAL A 584 33.48 -6.79 -7.47
CA VAL A 584 33.02 -7.11 -8.83
C VAL A 584 33.87 -6.45 -9.92
N TYR A 585 34.18 -5.15 -9.77
CA TYR A 585 34.83 -4.34 -10.82
C TYR A 585 36.31 -4.04 -10.53
N GLY A 586 36.88 -4.54 -9.43
CA GLY A 586 38.27 -4.32 -9.05
C GLY A 586 38.59 -2.88 -8.66
N THR A 587 37.59 -2.09 -8.28
CA THR A 587 37.79 -0.70 -7.83
C THR A 587 38.45 -0.66 -6.45
N HIS A 588 39.28 0.35 -6.21
CA HIS A 588 40.02 0.53 -4.96
C HIS A 588 39.57 1.83 -4.30
N PHE A 589 39.49 1.86 -2.97
CA PHE A 589 39.16 3.07 -2.23
C PHE A 589 39.82 3.08 -0.85
N ALA A 590 39.96 4.28 -0.28
CA ALA A 590 40.37 4.48 1.10
C ALA A 590 39.17 4.97 1.91
N LEU A 591 39.00 4.39 3.10
CA LEU A 591 38.08 4.86 4.11
C LEU A 591 38.88 5.58 5.19
N SER A 592 38.55 6.84 5.47
CA SER A 592 39.22 7.63 6.50
C SER A 592 38.24 8.06 7.58
N PHE A 593 38.59 7.88 8.84
CA PHE A 593 37.89 8.39 9.99
C PHE A 593 38.62 9.63 10.50
N LEU A 594 37.90 10.71 10.76
CA LEU A 594 38.44 12.02 11.11
C LEU A 594 37.70 12.54 12.33
N ASP A 595 38.46 13.06 13.29
CA ASP A 595 37.91 13.75 14.46
C ASP A 595 38.59 15.11 14.65
N LEU A 596 37.80 16.10 15.07
CA LEU A 596 38.28 17.45 15.31
C LEU A 596 38.93 17.57 16.68
N ASP A 597 40.24 17.83 16.69
CA ASP A 597 40.99 18.00 17.91
C ASP A 597 40.54 19.28 18.64
N GLY A 598 40.14 19.15 19.91
CA GLY A 598 39.80 20.28 20.77
C GLY A 598 38.39 20.87 20.55
N PHE A 599 37.51 20.19 19.78
CA PHE A 599 36.15 20.66 19.56
C PHE A 599 35.35 20.82 20.88
N LYS A 600 35.56 19.93 21.84
CA LYS A 600 34.94 20.05 23.17
C LYS A 600 35.32 21.36 23.88
N GLU A 601 36.57 21.78 23.81
CA GLU A 601 37.04 23.04 24.42
C GLU A 601 36.39 24.26 23.75
N VAL A 602 36.12 24.18 22.44
CA VAL A 602 35.37 25.22 21.71
C VAL A 602 33.94 25.31 22.24
N ASN A 603 33.24 24.19 22.41
CA ASN A 603 31.89 24.17 22.98
C ASN A 603 31.87 24.71 24.41
N ASP A 604 32.82 24.28 25.23
CA ASP A 604 32.91 24.69 26.64
C ASP A 604 33.24 26.19 26.79
N THR A 605 33.97 26.77 25.83
CA THR A 605 34.41 28.19 25.88
C THR A 605 33.45 29.15 25.18
N PHE A 606 32.91 28.77 24.02
CA PHE A 606 32.14 29.66 23.12
C PHE A 606 30.67 29.24 22.92
N GLY A 607 30.24 28.16 23.59
CA GLY A 607 28.88 27.63 23.53
C GLY A 607 28.59 26.75 22.31
N HIS A 608 27.57 25.92 22.44
CA HIS A 608 27.17 24.94 21.42
C HIS A 608 26.79 25.57 20.07
N GLU A 609 26.15 26.75 20.05
CA GLU A 609 25.81 27.43 18.79
C GLU A 609 27.05 27.77 17.95
N THR A 610 28.14 28.20 18.60
CA THR A 610 29.41 28.49 17.92
C THR A 610 30.07 27.19 17.42
N GLY A 611 29.97 26.12 18.21
CA GLY A 611 30.43 24.78 17.80
C GLY A 611 29.67 24.24 16.59
N ASP A 612 28.35 24.43 16.54
CA ASP A 612 27.52 24.00 15.42
C ASP A 612 27.90 24.74 14.12
N LEU A 613 28.09 26.06 14.20
CA LEU A 613 28.55 26.85 13.06
C LEU A 613 29.99 26.48 12.62
N LEU A 614 30.84 26.08 13.57
CA LEU A 614 32.16 25.53 13.27
C LEU A 614 32.04 24.22 12.49
N LEU A 615 31.18 23.29 12.90
CA LEU A 615 30.94 22.03 12.21
C LEU A 615 30.45 22.23 10.77
N VAL A 616 29.54 23.19 10.56
CA VAL A 616 29.09 23.58 9.21
C VAL A 616 30.25 24.11 8.37
N SER A 617 31.09 24.98 8.95
CA SER A 617 32.24 25.56 8.25
C SER A 617 33.31 24.51 7.92
N VAL A 618 33.53 23.54 8.82
CA VAL A 618 34.41 22.38 8.63
C VAL A 618 33.90 21.51 7.49
N ALA A 619 32.61 21.16 7.48
CA ALA A 619 31.99 20.37 6.43
C ALA A 619 32.13 21.03 5.04
N GLN A 620 31.93 22.35 4.96
CA GLN A 620 32.13 23.12 3.73
C GLN A 620 33.58 23.09 3.27
N ARG A 621 34.54 23.27 4.20
CA ARG A 621 35.97 23.23 3.87
C ARG A 621 36.41 21.84 3.41
N MET A 622 35.90 20.77 4.02
CA MET A 622 36.14 19.39 3.57
C MET A 622 35.65 19.17 2.14
N LYS A 623 34.40 19.58 1.83
CA LYS A 623 33.84 19.48 0.47
C LYS A 623 34.62 20.29 -0.56
N ALA A 624 35.14 21.46 -0.19
CA ALA A 624 35.92 22.30 -1.10
C ALA A 624 37.33 21.75 -1.39
N THR A 625 37.94 21.07 -0.41
CA THR A 625 39.30 20.51 -0.54
C THR A 625 39.31 19.16 -1.24
N LEU A 626 38.24 18.38 -1.12
CA LEU A 626 38.12 17.04 -1.71
C LEU A 626 37.44 17.09 -3.09
N SER A 627 37.76 16.15 -3.97
CA SER A 627 37.15 16.05 -5.30
C SER A 627 35.67 15.64 -5.22
N GLU A 628 34.88 15.96 -6.25
CA GLU A 628 33.45 15.61 -6.34
C GLU A 628 33.17 14.10 -6.20
N ASP A 629 34.12 13.25 -6.59
CA ASP A 629 34.00 11.78 -6.46
C ASP A 629 34.19 11.27 -5.02
N SER A 630 34.51 12.15 -4.08
CA SER A 630 34.76 11.80 -2.67
C SER A 630 33.49 11.95 -1.85
N VAL A 631 33.23 10.98 -0.98
CA VAL A 631 32.09 11.04 -0.06
C VAL A 631 32.58 11.59 1.28
N VAL A 632 31.89 12.60 1.79
CA VAL A 632 32.14 13.19 3.11
C VAL A 632 30.88 13.02 3.94
N ALA A 633 30.93 12.23 5.00
CA ALA A 633 29.81 11.97 5.90
C ALA A 633 30.13 12.49 7.31
N ARG A 634 29.09 12.91 8.04
CA ARG A 634 29.20 13.19 9.47
C ARG A 634 28.71 11.97 10.24
N PHE A 635 29.58 11.37 11.04
CA PHE A 635 29.30 10.12 11.74
C PHE A 635 28.58 10.36 13.08
N GLY A 636 28.94 11.46 13.75
CA GLY A 636 28.29 11.95 14.98
C GLY A 636 29.18 12.99 15.66
N GLY A 637 28.59 13.98 16.35
CA GLY A 637 29.39 14.99 17.09
C GLY A 637 30.40 15.72 16.19
N ASP A 638 31.67 15.59 16.52
CA ASP A 638 32.87 16.09 15.82
C ASP A 638 33.56 15.07 14.90
N GLU A 639 32.93 13.92 14.68
CA GLU A 639 33.46 12.82 13.89
C GLU A 639 32.93 12.84 12.45
N PHE A 640 33.84 12.68 11.49
CA PHE A 640 33.57 12.64 10.06
C PHE A 640 34.20 11.40 9.44
N VAL A 641 33.54 10.85 8.42
CA VAL A 641 34.06 9.71 7.65
C VAL A 641 34.12 10.07 6.18
N LEU A 642 35.26 9.75 5.56
CA LEU A 642 35.59 10.08 4.19
C LEU A 642 35.78 8.80 3.38
N ILE A 643 35.15 8.71 2.20
CA ILE A 643 35.42 7.65 1.22
C ILE A 643 36.10 8.30 0.02
N LEU A 644 37.32 7.87 -0.26
CA LEU A 644 38.18 8.43 -1.30
C LEU A 644 38.47 7.34 -2.35
N PRO A 645 38.05 7.52 -3.61
CA PRO A 645 38.40 6.57 -4.67
C PRO A 645 39.91 6.59 -4.91
N ILE A 646 40.48 5.41 -5.21
CA ILE A 646 41.88 5.23 -5.57
C ILE A 646 41.93 4.90 -7.06
N SER A 647 42.41 5.85 -7.85
CA SER A 647 42.61 5.69 -9.31
C SER A 647 44.04 5.27 -9.65
N GLY A 648 44.99 5.47 -8.74
CA GLY A 648 46.42 5.18 -8.91
C GLY A 648 47.05 4.53 -7.67
N GLU A 649 48.10 5.15 -7.11
CA GLU A 649 48.81 4.64 -5.94
C GLU A 649 48.25 5.18 -4.62
N ARG A 650 48.45 4.44 -3.53
CA ARG A 650 48.02 4.85 -2.18
C ARG A 650 48.56 6.21 -1.74
N ILE A 651 49.74 6.58 -2.24
CA ILE A 651 50.42 7.86 -1.96
C ILE A 651 49.55 9.06 -2.38
N GLU A 652 48.71 8.91 -3.40
CA GLU A 652 47.82 9.97 -3.87
C GLU A 652 46.74 10.30 -2.83
N VAL A 653 46.16 9.28 -2.19
CA VAL A 653 45.18 9.46 -1.11
C VAL A 653 45.83 10.12 0.10
N ASP A 654 47.01 9.65 0.50
CA ASP A 654 47.72 10.21 1.65
C ASP A 654 48.06 11.68 1.44
N SER A 655 48.46 12.04 0.21
CA SER A 655 48.71 13.44 -0.18
C SER A 655 47.45 14.31 -0.08
N ARG A 656 46.29 13.78 -0.50
CA ARG A 656 45.00 14.47 -0.41
C ARG A 656 44.53 14.63 1.04
N LEU A 657 44.70 13.60 1.87
CA LEU A 657 44.38 13.66 3.30
C LEU A 657 45.32 14.61 4.05
N GLN A 658 46.60 14.67 3.67
CA GLN A 658 47.55 15.62 4.23
C GLN A 658 47.19 17.06 3.84
N ALA A 659 46.79 17.30 2.58
CA ALA A 659 46.28 18.60 2.16
C ALA A 659 45.01 19.00 2.93
N LEU A 660 44.12 18.03 3.21
CA LEU A 660 42.95 18.26 4.03
C LEU A 660 43.32 18.67 5.47
N LEU A 661 44.30 18.01 6.10
CA LEU A 661 44.79 18.40 7.42
C LEU A 661 45.31 19.83 7.45
N VAL A 662 46.09 20.22 6.43
CA VAL A 662 46.60 21.60 6.30
C VAL A 662 45.44 22.58 6.16
N ALA A 663 44.45 22.29 5.30
CA ALA A 663 43.28 23.14 5.13
C ALA A 663 42.45 23.27 6.41
N LEU A 664 42.27 22.19 7.17
CA LEU A 664 41.54 22.21 8.44
C LEU A 664 42.31 22.93 9.56
N ALA A 665 43.65 22.98 9.50
CA ALA A 665 44.45 23.74 10.44
C ALA A 665 44.41 25.26 10.21
N GLU A 666 43.92 25.73 9.06
CA GLU A 666 43.72 27.16 8.82
C GLU A 666 42.63 27.74 9.74
N PRO A 667 42.75 29.00 10.20
CA PRO A 667 41.80 29.58 11.14
C PRO A 667 40.35 29.61 10.59
N PHE A 668 39.37 29.30 11.44
CA PHE A 668 37.94 29.43 11.13
C PHE A 668 37.39 30.73 11.71
N LYS A 669 36.78 31.56 10.87
CA LYS A 669 36.08 32.78 11.32
C LYS A 669 34.60 32.47 11.47
N VAL A 670 34.15 32.29 12.71
CA VAL A 670 32.77 31.91 13.05
C VAL A 670 32.24 32.88 14.09
N SER A 671 31.07 33.48 13.84
CA SER A 671 30.42 34.43 14.76
C SER A 671 31.34 35.58 15.25
N GLY A 672 32.27 36.03 14.42
CA GLY A 672 33.22 37.11 14.76
C GLY A 672 34.43 36.68 15.59
N VAL A 673 34.55 35.40 15.95
CA VAL A 673 35.70 34.81 16.66
C VAL A 673 36.57 34.03 15.66
N THR A 674 37.88 34.03 15.88
CA THR A 674 38.83 33.23 15.10
C THR A 674 39.24 31.99 15.90
N LEU A 675 38.81 30.81 15.44
CA LEU A 675 39.06 29.52 16.09
C LEU A 675 40.20 28.79 15.37
N HIS A 676 41.08 28.18 16.16
CA HIS A 676 42.16 27.34 15.67
C HIS A 676 41.90 25.91 16.16
N ILE A 677 41.58 25.02 15.23
CA ILE A 677 41.40 23.60 15.49
C ILE A 677 42.36 22.80 14.61
N SER A 678 42.61 21.55 14.97
CA SER A 678 43.25 20.59 14.08
C SER A 678 42.38 19.36 13.94
N ALA A 679 42.81 18.38 13.15
CA ALA A 679 42.11 17.12 13.02
C ALA A 679 43.07 15.94 13.12
N SER A 680 42.59 14.84 13.66
CA SER A 680 43.30 13.55 13.65
C SER A 680 42.61 12.63 12.65
N ILE A 681 43.36 12.03 11.73
CA ILE A 681 42.82 11.16 10.67
C ILE A 681 43.41 9.76 10.77
N GLY A 682 42.54 8.76 10.76
CA GLY A 682 42.89 7.35 10.57
C GLY A 682 42.42 6.86 9.22
N VAL A 683 43.26 6.15 8.47
CA VAL A 683 42.89 5.65 7.13
C VAL A 683 43.05 4.13 7.04
N THR A 684 42.09 3.47 6.41
CA THR A 684 42.18 2.07 6.00
C THR A 684 41.90 1.96 4.50
N TYR A 685 42.42 0.93 3.85
CA TYR A 685 42.32 0.75 2.40
C TYR A 685 41.54 -0.52 2.07
N TYR A 686 40.79 -0.47 0.97
CA TYR A 686 40.06 -1.60 0.41
C TYR A 686 40.40 -1.76 -1.09
N PRO A 687 40.51 -3.00 -1.60
CA PRO A 687 40.32 -4.30 -0.93
C PRO A 687 41.45 -4.69 0.02
N GLN A 688 41.12 -5.54 1.01
CA GLN A 688 42.07 -6.15 1.96
C GLN A 688 42.26 -7.64 1.64
N LYS A 689 43.31 -8.25 2.22
CA LYS A 689 43.57 -9.70 2.07
C LYS A 689 42.45 -10.57 2.66
N ARG A 690 41.75 -10.07 3.67
CA ARG A 690 40.57 -10.71 4.27
C ARG A 690 39.32 -10.00 3.78
N VAL A 691 38.23 -10.77 3.64
CA VAL A 691 36.90 -10.20 3.40
C VAL A 691 36.49 -9.46 4.67
N VAL A 692 36.10 -8.20 4.52
CA VAL A 692 35.75 -7.30 5.63
C VAL A 692 34.47 -6.54 5.28
N GLU A 693 33.58 -6.41 6.26
CA GLU A 693 32.33 -5.67 6.15
C GLU A 693 32.52 -4.17 6.42
N ALA A 694 31.54 -3.34 6.06
CA ALA A 694 31.59 -1.89 6.22
C ALA A 694 31.91 -1.47 7.68
N ASP A 695 31.22 -2.08 8.65
CA ASP A 695 31.44 -1.81 10.07
C ASP A 695 32.86 -2.13 10.54
N GLN A 696 33.48 -3.17 9.96
CA GLN A 696 34.87 -3.51 10.29
C GLN A 696 35.85 -2.50 9.72
N LEU A 697 35.63 -2.03 8.48
CA LEU A 697 36.45 -0.96 7.90
C LEU A 697 36.34 0.34 8.70
N ILE A 698 35.13 0.72 9.12
CA ILE A 698 34.91 1.91 9.97
C ILE A 698 35.69 1.76 11.28
N ARG A 699 35.58 0.61 11.96
CA ARG A 699 36.34 0.34 13.20
C ARG A 699 37.86 0.42 13.01
N GLN A 700 38.39 -0.12 11.91
CA GLN A 700 39.83 -0.05 11.63
C GLN A 700 40.29 1.40 11.41
N ALA A 701 39.52 2.20 10.67
CA ALA A 701 39.82 3.60 10.45
C ALA A 701 39.75 4.41 11.76
N ASP A 702 38.75 4.16 12.61
CA ASP A 702 38.62 4.75 13.94
C ASP A 702 39.81 4.38 14.85
N GLN A 703 40.21 3.11 14.89
CA GLN A 703 41.41 2.69 15.63
C GLN A 703 42.68 3.41 15.16
N ALA A 704 42.88 3.53 13.85
CA ALA A 704 44.01 4.27 13.30
C ALA A 704 43.94 5.77 13.67
N MET A 705 42.74 6.35 13.70
CA MET A 705 42.51 7.74 14.10
C MET A 705 42.82 7.95 15.59
N TYR A 706 42.39 7.02 16.44
CA TYR A 706 42.74 7.05 17.87
C TYR A 706 44.26 6.99 18.08
N GLN A 707 44.95 6.16 17.30
CA GLN A 707 46.41 6.13 17.34
C GLN A 707 47.05 7.46 16.89
N ALA A 708 46.46 8.15 15.90
CA ALA A 708 46.90 9.50 15.50
C ALA A 708 46.72 10.51 16.64
N LYS A 709 45.60 10.45 17.38
CA LYS A 709 45.36 11.31 18.56
C LYS A 709 46.44 11.13 19.63
N ILE A 710 46.69 9.90 20.07
CA ILE A 710 47.67 9.63 21.16
C ILE A 710 49.12 9.89 20.74
N SER A 711 49.41 9.84 19.44
CA SER A 711 50.74 10.10 18.91
C SER A 711 51.05 11.60 18.81
N GLY A 712 50.10 12.47 19.17
CA GLY A 712 50.29 13.92 19.31
C GLY A 712 49.41 14.77 18.39
N ARG A 713 48.25 14.26 17.96
CA ARG A 713 47.19 14.98 17.20
C ARG A 713 47.66 15.59 15.87
N ASN A 714 46.76 16.26 15.15
CA ASN A 714 47.05 16.94 13.88
C ASN A 714 47.85 16.10 12.86
N ARG A 715 47.44 14.85 12.63
CA ARG A 715 48.19 13.91 11.79
C ARG A 715 47.33 12.82 11.19
N LEU A 716 47.84 12.25 10.12
CA LEU A 716 47.31 11.07 9.46
C LEU A 716 48.02 9.82 9.97
N LYS A 717 47.28 8.73 10.18
CA LYS A 717 47.86 7.41 10.44
C LYS A 717 47.10 6.32 9.68
N ALA A 718 47.84 5.45 8.99
CA ALA A 718 47.26 4.31 8.30
C ALA A 718 47.08 3.13 9.25
N PHE A 719 45.99 2.37 9.07
CA PHE A 719 45.76 1.11 9.74
C PHE A 719 46.74 0.05 9.21
N ASP A 720 47.50 -0.56 10.12
CA ASP A 720 48.47 -1.61 9.81
C ASP A 720 47.98 -2.96 10.37
N LEU A 721 47.71 -3.90 9.46
CA LEU A 721 47.26 -5.26 9.77
C LEU A 721 48.26 -6.05 10.64
N SER A 722 49.54 -5.65 10.67
CA SER A 722 50.56 -6.31 11.52
C SER A 722 50.45 -5.97 13.01
N GLN A 723 49.62 -4.97 13.38
CA GLN A 723 49.38 -4.63 14.78
C GLN A 723 48.19 -5.38 15.42
N GLU A 724 47.43 -6.15 14.64
CA GLU A 724 46.33 -7.00 15.13
C GLU A 724 46.88 -8.10 16.08
N ASP A 725 48.10 -8.59 15.82
CA ASP A 725 48.78 -9.58 16.68
C ASP A 725 49.07 -9.05 18.09
N ILE A 726 49.29 -7.75 18.26
CA ILE A 726 49.62 -7.14 19.57
C ILE A 726 48.39 -7.09 20.49
N LEU A 727 47.21 -6.81 19.94
CA LEU A 727 45.95 -6.77 20.71
C LEU A 727 45.42 -8.17 21.03
N VAL A 728 45.58 -9.12 20.10
CA VAL A 728 45.25 -10.53 20.33
C VAL A 728 46.21 -11.16 21.34
N GLU A 729 47.51 -10.84 21.30
CA GLU A 729 48.46 -11.25 22.35
C GLU A 729 48.12 -10.64 23.70
N GLN A 730 47.72 -9.37 23.76
CA GLN A 730 47.32 -8.75 25.03
C GLN A 730 46.09 -9.43 25.64
N HIS A 731 45.05 -9.72 24.85
CA HIS A 731 43.87 -10.42 25.36
C HIS A 731 44.19 -11.86 25.78
N ARG A 732 44.98 -12.59 24.99
CA ARG A 732 45.46 -13.94 25.35
C ARG A 732 46.26 -13.92 26.64
N PHE A 733 47.15 -12.94 26.80
CA PHE A 733 47.98 -12.77 27.99
C PHE A 733 47.12 -12.49 29.24
N TYR A 734 46.05 -11.71 29.13
CA TYR A 734 45.10 -11.50 30.24
C TYR A 734 44.36 -12.79 30.63
N ASP A 735 43.87 -13.55 29.66
CA ASP A 735 43.21 -14.84 29.92
C ASP A 735 44.18 -15.87 30.55
N GLU A 736 45.44 -15.88 30.11
CA GLU A 736 46.50 -16.70 30.68
C GLU A 736 46.86 -16.27 32.10
N LEU A 737 46.94 -14.97 32.39
CA LEU A 737 47.19 -14.45 33.75
C LEU A 737 46.05 -14.81 34.71
N GLN A 738 44.79 -14.73 34.25
CA GLN A 738 43.63 -15.07 35.06
C GLN A 738 43.59 -16.57 35.34
N THR A 739 43.85 -17.41 34.33
CA THR A 739 44.00 -18.86 34.50
C THR A 739 45.16 -19.21 35.44
N ALA A 740 46.29 -18.50 35.33
CA ALA A 740 47.45 -18.68 36.20
C ALA A 740 47.16 -18.31 37.66
N PHE A 741 46.33 -17.30 37.89
CA PHE A 741 45.87 -16.93 39.22
C PHE A 741 44.94 -18.00 39.81
N ASP A 742 43.94 -18.45 39.04
CA ASP A 742 42.97 -19.46 39.48
C ASP A 742 43.61 -20.84 39.73
N GLN A 743 44.73 -21.13 39.06
CA GLN A 743 45.49 -22.38 39.20
C GLN A 743 46.71 -22.29 40.12
N ASP A 744 46.81 -21.25 40.96
CA ASP A 744 47.88 -21.07 41.95
C ASP A 744 49.32 -21.13 41.34
N GLN A 745 49.47 -20.65 40.10
CA GLN A 745 50.75 -20.71 39.38
C GLN A 745 51.73 -19.60 39.79
N PHE A 746 51.27 -18.58 40.52
CA PHE A 746 52.15 -17.53 41.05
C PHE A 746 52.79 -17.92 42.38
N ARG A 747 54.09 -17.66 42.53
CA ARG A 747 54.87 -17.89 43.75
C ARG A 747 55.69 -16.68 44.14
N LEU A 748 55.92 -16.51 45.43
CA LEU A 748 56.85 -15.50 45.96
C LEU A 748 58.24 -16.11 46.10
N TYR A 749 59.20 -15.48 45.42
CA TYR A 749 60.62 -15.70 45.62
C TYR A 749 61.17 -14.60 46.53
N TYR A 750 62.17 -14.93 47.34
CA TYR A 750 62.72 -13.99 48.31
C TYR A 750 64.16 -13.65 47.97
N GLN A 751 64.44 -12.38 47.69
CA GLN A 751 65.79 -11.89 47.48
C GLN A 751 66.33 -11.25 48.77
N PRO A 752 67.44 -11.76 49.36
CA PRO A 752 67.97 -11.22 50.61
C PRO A 752 68.51 -9.80 50.42
N LYS A 753 68.09 -8.88 51.30
CA LYS A 753 68.71 -7.56 51.47
C LYS A 753 69.80 -7.70 52.51
N VAL A 754 71.03 -7.41 52.11
CA VAL A 754 72.22 -7.62 52.94
C VAL A 754 72.80 -6.27 53.33
N ASN A 755 73.13 -6.10 54.60
CA ASN A 755 73.92 -4.95 55.05
C ASN A 755 75.35 -5.09 54.49
N MET A 756 75.74 -4.19 53.58
CA MET A 756 77.04 -4.29 52.90
C MET A 756 78.26 -4.16 53.83
N ARG A 757 78.10 -3.60 55.03
CA ARG A 757 79.18 -3.46 56.02
C ARG A 757 79.31 -4.67 56.94
N THR A 758 78.19 -5.20 57.44
CA THR A 758 78.19 -6.33 58.40
C THR A 758 78.01 -7.68 57.73
N ARG A 759 77.60 -7.71 56.45
CA ARG A 759 77.20 -8.90 55.67
C ARG A 759 76.01 -9.68 56.27
N GLU A 760 75.31 -9.09 57.23
CA GLU A 760 74.11 -9.69 57.81
C GLU A 760 72.90 -9.44 56.90
N VAL A 761 72.04 -10.44 56.79
CA VAL A 761 70.76 -10.32 56.09
C VAL A 761 69.82 -9.50 56.97
N ILE A 762 69.41 -8.33 56.49
CA ILE A 762 68.52 -7.39 57.22
C ILE A 762 67.06 -7.55 56.84
N GLY A 763 66.76 -8.33 55.80
CA GLY A 763 65.41 -8.62 55.35
C GLY A 763 65.41 -9.31 53.99
N TYR A 764 64.22 -9.52 53.45
CA TYR A 764 64.03 -10.11 52.13
C TYR A 764 63.03 -9.28 51.32
N GLU A 765 63.28 -9.11 50.03
CA GLU A 765 62.30 -8.62 49.07
C GLU A 765 61.50 -9.79 48.52
N ALA A 766 60.19 -9.75 48.66
CA ALA A 766 59.31 -10.72 48.02
C ALA A 766 59.05 -10.28 46.57
N LEU A 767 59.47 -11.10 45.62
CA LEU A 767 59.28 -10.89 44.20
C LEU A 767 58.36 -11.98 43.66
N ILE A 768 57.28 -11.59 43.00
CA ILE A 768 56.39 -12.55 42.35
C ILE A 768 57.11 -13.23 41.18
N ARG A 769 56.84 -14.51 40.98
CA ARG A 769 57.26 -15.31 39.84
C ARG A 769 56.08 -16.12 39.37
N TRP A 770 55.95 -16.27 38.07
CA TRP A 770 54.95 -17.14 37.48
C TRP A 770 55.61 -18.48 37.14
N LEU A 771 55.14 -19.57 37.76
CA LEU A 771 55.50 -20.93 37.40
C LEU A 771 54.66 -21.38 36.22
N HIS A 772 55.02 -20.95 35.01
CA HIS A 772 54.30 -21.32 33.80
C HIS A 772 54.51 -22.82 33.50
N PRO A 773 53.45 -23.59 33.22
CA PRO A 773 53.53 -25.04 33.00
C PRO A 773 54.49 -25.45 31.87
N ASP A 774 54.48 -24.69 30.76
CA ASP A 774 55.37 -24.98 29.61
C ASP A 774 56.69 -24.19 29.59
N GLN A 775 56.70 -22.95 30.10
CA GLN A 775 57.85 -22.04 29.97
C GLN A 775 58.73 -21.97 31.23
N GLY A 776 58.33 -22.62 32.33
CA GLY A 776 59.07 -22.61 33.58
C GLY A 776 58.89 -21.32 34.38
N VAL A 777 59.92 -20.91 35.13
CA VAL A 777 59.83 -19.74 36.02
C VAL A 777 59.99 -18.44 35.24
N LEU A 778 58.90 -17.72 35.03
CA LEU A 778 58.92 -16.40 34.39
C LEU A 778 59.19 -15.30 35.44
N PRO A 779 60.11 -14.36 35.14
CA PRO A 779 60.34 -13.17 35.97
C PRO A 779 59.15 -12.20 35.91
N PRO A 780 59.02 -11.30 36.90
CA PRO A 780 57.97 -10.29 36.98
C PRO A 780 58.14 -9.18 35.95
#